data_AF-A0AAV9Y3A7-F1
#
_entry.id   AF-A0AAV9Y3A7-F1
#
_cell.length_a   1.000
_cell.length_b   1.000
_cell.length_c   1.000
_cell.angle_alpha   90.00
_cell.angle_beta   90.00
_cell.angle_gamma   90.00
#
_symmetry.space_group_name_H-M   'P 1'
#
loop_
_entity.id
_entity.type
_entity.pdbx_description
1 polymer ?
#
loop_
_entity_poly.entity_id
_entity_poly.type
_entity_poly.pdbx_seq_one_letter_code
_entity_poly.pdbx_strand_id
1 'polypeptide(L)'
;MKLYSEEMKSQTLIKKILGEILLKEIQSVKILVVGAGGIGCELVKDLILCGFRYITIIDIDGVDISNLNRQFFFRRKHVGVPKSTVIAQEAVLLLKRQDESSTLDFDIKGIVGNVMNFGTDFFKEFGLVLNALDNVSARSYVNKVCVASNIELIDAGSAGFNGQVHPIVPRVSSCYECIPPPVQKSFPICTIRLAPEKPQHCIAWSKNLFEIMFGKDENSIENSGNVLSDIANKIKMDLSVLINKENTARDDVIDKYIKNTFNFLFSTEINSLIKNEFFKNNNTKPPTPISWDESQGQELDKNNKVASNHKINSDQSILSIKNSADLFYKSTFELINRKAIMPLIFDKDDKIMMDFVFSASNIRSHNFHIKPLSRWDCQSIAGSIIPAIASTNAIVAGVQVVQLLMLLKSKLSMSIDKLKIDRGSENLEFNYAKFVWIRNIPIGKFLICPEPLDSPNPRCLACSQKMFRITISSFENWSLSRFVLNLICEHLKLLEPIIELDGRCIWDPDLTSEDQFKNSAKKRLSEWKFYDGCIITITDYSQGEFQCDVIVNSNNEIGNNISENIFFDEYNNEKFVVEMETKKSFVENRDIEIINDRNDKDIPVEVCKTIESTNTPAKRKEIYHTSLKGESKRSKTK
;
A
#
# COMPACT_ATOMS: atom_id res chain seq x y z
N MET A 1 -14.51 -20.75 27.69
CA MET A 1 -13.29 -20.12 28.25
C MET A 1 -12.76 -20.78 29.54
N LYS A 2 -13.41 -21.81 30.12
CA LYS A 2 -12.90 -22.56 31.30
C LYS A 2 -11.80 -23.61 30.99
N LEU A 3 -11.50 -23.86 29.71
CA LEU A 3 -10.45 -24.81 29.28
C LEU A 3 -9.03 -24.20 29.24
N TYR A 4 -8.88 -22.90 29.55
CA TYR A 4 -7.61 -22.18 29.38
C TYR A 4 -6.81 -21.97 30.69
N SER A 5 -7.30 -22.42 31.85
CA SER A 5 -6.77 -21.97 33.15
C SER A 5 -5.74 -22.88 33.81
N GLU A 6 -5.62 -24.15 33.45
CA GLU A 6 -4.70 -25.07 34.16
C GLU A 6 -3.39 -25.36 33.42
N GLU A 7 -3.38 -25.41 32.09
CA GLU A 7 -2.15 -25.64 31.29
C GLU A 7 -1.32 -24.37 31.04
N MET A 8 -1.87 -23.17 31.29
CA MET A 8 -1.14 -21.91 31.17
C MET A 8 -0.10 -21.69 32.28
N LYS A 9 -0.01 -22.58 33.27
CA LYS A 9 1.09 -22.60 34.22
C LYS A 9 2.30 -23.26 33.57
N SER A 10 3.15 -22.45 32.95
CA SER A 10 4.49 -22.20 33.49
C SER A 10 5.43 -21.73 32.39
N GLN A 11 6.12 -20.61 32.65
CA GLN A 11 7.37 -20.29 31.95
C GLN A 11 8.33 -21.49 31.91
N THR A 12 8.21 -22.42 32.86
CA THR A 12 8.90 -23.72 32.89
C THR A 12 8.65 -24.58 31.65
N LEU A 13 7.44 -24.62 31.06
CA LEU A 13 7.17 -25.38 29.83
C LEU A 13 7.81 -24.71 28.61
N ILE A 14 7.63 -23.40 28.46
CA ILE A 14 8.25 -22.64 27.36
C ILE A 14 9.78 -22.76 27.45
N LYS A 15 10.34 -22.64 28.66
CA LYS A 15 11.77 -22.82 28.92
C LYS A 15 12.25 -24.22 28.54
N LYS A 16 11.45 -25.28 28.78
CA LYS A 16 11.78 -26.64 28.37
C LYS A 16 11.76 -26.82 26.85
N ILE A 17 10.85 -26.17 26.13
CA ILE A 17 10.70 -26.29 24.68
C ILE A 17 11.74 -25.47 23.93
N LEU A 18 11.88 -24.19 24.28
CA LEU A 18 12.72 -23.22 23.56
C LEU A 18 14.16 -23.20 24.09
N GLY A 19 14.39 -23.70 25.30
CA GLY A 19 15.66 -23.57 26.00
C GLY A 19 15.82 -22.21 26.68
N GLU A 20 16.70 -22.14 27.67
CA GLU A 20 16.87 -20.94 28.49
C GLU A 20 17.43 -19.75 27.71
N ILE A 21 18.37 -19.99 26.79
CA ILE A 21 19.06 -18.93 26.04
C ILE A 21 18.07 -18.22 25.11
N LEU A 22 17.36 -18.98 24.28
CA LEU A 22 16.37 -18.42 23.35
C LEU A 22 15.22 -17.75 24.09
N LEU A 23 14.78 -18.31 25.23
CA LEU A 23 13.74 -17.66 26.04
C LEU A 23 14.19 -16.29 26.58
N LYS A 24 15.44 -16.14 27.02
CA LYS A 24 15.97 -14.83 27.46
C LYS A 24 16.01 -13.82 26.31
N GLU A 25 16.39 -14.25 25.12
CA GLU A 25 16.36 -13.40 23.91
C GLU A 25 14.93 -12.95 23.59
N ILE A 26 13.98 -13.88 23.54
CA ILE A 26 12.55 -13.60 23.33
C ILE A 26 12.00 -12.61 24.37
N GLN A 27 12.43 -12.76 25.62
CA GLN A 27 11.97 -11.93 26.72
C GLN A 27 12.58 -10.53 26.73
N SER A 28 13.68 -10.29 26.01
CA SER A 28 14.37 -9.00 25.98
C SER A 28 14.20 -8.23 24.67
N VAL A 29 13.91 -8.92 23.57
CA VAL A 29 13.71 -8.27 22.27
C VAL A 29 12.46 -7.39 22.25
N LYS A 30 12.63 -6.18 21.73
CA LYS A 30 11.53 -5.23 21.48
C LYS A 30 10.95 -5.48 20.10
N ILE A 31 9.66 -5.76 20.02
CA ILE A 31 8.94 -6.06 18.79
C ILE A 31 7.99 -4.90 18.44
N LEU A 32 8.05 -4.45 17.18
CA LEU A 32 7.04 -3.57 16.61
C LEU A 32 6.05 -4.40 15.78
N VAL A 33 4.77 -4.34 16.12
CA VAL A 33 3.67 -4.90 15.34
C VAL A 33 2.96 -3.78 14.60
N VAL A 34 3.00 -3.83 13.27
CA VAL A 34 2.36 -2.82 12.41
C VAL A 34 1.04 -3.37 11.88
N GLY A 35 -0.07 -2.88 12.42
CA GLY A 35 -1.42 -3.32 12.12
C GLY A 35 -2.05 -4.14 13.26
N ALA A 36 -3.26 -3.74 13.65
CA ALA A 36 -4.09 -4.31 14.70
C ALA A 36 -5.34 -5.02 14.15
N GLY A 37 -5.26 -5.48 12.89
CA GLY A 37 -6.32 -6.19 12.20
C GLY A 37 -6.48 -7.66 12.62
N GLY A 38 -6.96 -8.49 11.70
CA GLY A 38 -7.19 -9.92 11.95
C GLY A 38 -5.92 -10.69 12.31
N ILE A 39 -4.86 -10.53 11.51
CA ILE A 39 -3.54 -11.10 11.80
C ILE A 39 -2.94 -10.47 13.06
N GLY A 40 -3.02 -9.13 13.21
CA GLY A 40 -2.45 -8.42 14.35
C GLY A 40 -2.98 -8.89 15.71
N CYS A 41 -4.29 -9.15 15.81
CA CYS A 41 -4.88 -9.73 17.02
C CYS A 41 -4.31 -11.11 17.36
N GLU A 42 -4.26 -12.03 16.39
CA GLU A 42 -3.72 -13.37 16.59
C GLU A 42 -2.22 -13.34 16.91
N LEU A 43 -1.48 -12.47 16.22
CA LEU A 43 -0.05 -12.29 16.36
C LEU A 43 0.32 -11.82 17.77
N VAL A 44 -0.35 -10.80 18.31
CA VAL A 44 -0.05 -10.30 19.67
C VAL A 44 -0.35 -11.36 20.72
N LYS A 45 -1.42 -12.14 20.56
CA LYS A 45 -1.66 -13.31 21.42
C LYS A 45 -0.49 -14.29 21.32
N ASP A 46 -0.12 -14.71 20.11
CA ASP A 46 0.94 -15.71 19.93
C ASP A 46 2.28 -15.24 20.50
N LEU A 47 2.65 -13.97 20.32
CA LEU A 47 3.84 -13.38 20.92
C LEU A 47 3.81 -13.48 22.46
N ILE A 48 2.71 -13.07 23.10
CA ILE A 48 2.56 -13.14 24.55
C ILE A 48 2.64 -14.58 25.05
N LEU A 49 1.95 -15.50 24.36
CA LEU A 49 1.94 -16.93 24.71
C LEU A 49 3.31 -17.59 24.50
N CYS A 50 4.12 -17.10 23.56
CA CYS A 50 5.50 -17.53 23.35
C CYS A 50 6.50 -16.88 24.32
N GLY A 51 6.06 -15.91 25.14
CA GLY A 51 6.86 -15.29 26.19
C GLY A 51 7.53 -13.96 25.82
N PHE A 52 7.14 -13.34 24.71
CA PHE A 52 7.58 -11.97 24.38
C PHE A 52 6.98 -10.96 25.36
N ARG A 53 7.78 -9.96 25.74
CA ARG A 53 7.43 -9.03 26.84
C ARG A 53 7.38 -7.56 26.43
N TYR A 54 8.11 -7.16 25.39
CA TYR A 54 8.19 -5.77 24.94
C TYR A 54 7.59 -5.66 23.54
N ILE A 55 6.32 -5.26 23.46
CA ILE A 55 5.55 -5.24 22.21
C ILE A 55 4.92 -3.86 22.04
N THR A 56 5.24 -3.18 20.95
CA THR A 56 4.56 -1.95 20.53
C THR A 56 3.68 -2.23 19.33
N ILE A 57 2.42 -1.82 19.39
CA ILE A 57 1.40 -2.06 18.37
C ILE A 57 1.00 -0.73 17.79
N ILE A 58 1.12 -0.55 16.47
CA ILE A 58 0.69 0.67 15.78
C ILE A 58 -0.47 0.37 14.83
N ASP A 59 -1.53 1.17 14.90
CA ASP A 59 -2.67 1.10 13.98
C ASP A 59 -3.37 2.47 13.92
N ILE A 60 -4.03 2.77 12.82
CA ILE A 60 -4.74 4.05 12.59
C ILE A 60 -6.24 3.96 12.92
N ASP A 61 -6.82 2.76 12.95
CA ASP A 61 -8.26 2.56 12.97
C ASP A 61 -8.86 2.45 14.38
N GLY A 62 -10.14 2.81 14.47
CA GLY A 62 -11.04 2.40 15.55
C GLY A 62 -11.64 1.01 15.32
N VAL A 63 -12.07 0.35 16.40
CA VAL A 63 -12.79 -0.92 16.34
C VAL A 63 -14.17 -0.73 15.72
N ASP A 64 -14.50 -1.53 14.72
CA ASP A 64 -15.82 -1.57 14.09
C ASP A 64 -16.61 -2.87 14.42
N ILE A 65 -17.94 -2.84 14.29
CA ILE A 65 -18.79 -4.02 14.51
C ILE A 65 -18.41 -5.18 13.56
N SER A 66 -18.07 -4.87 12.32
CA SER A 66 -17.64 -5.84 11.30
C SER A 66 -16.36 -6.58 11.68
N ASN A 67 -15.58 -6.05 12.63
CA ASN A 67 -14.31 -6.64 13.07
C ASN A 67 -14.51 -7.81 14.05
N LEU A 68 -15.63 -7.82 14.78
CA LEU A 68 -15.87 -8.73 15.90
C LEU A 68 -15.93 -10.22 15.51
N ASN A 69 -16.12 -10.53 14.23
CA ASN A 69 -16.15 -11.90 13.73
C ASN A 69 -14.77 -12.57 13.64
N ARG A 70 -13.68 -11.78 13.65
CA ARG A 70 -12.32 -12.29 13.36
C ARG A 70 -11.20 -11.62 14.17
N GLN A 71 -11.52 -10.62 14.99
CA GLN A 71 -10.55 -9.91 15.84
C GLN A 71 -10.96 -10.12 17.30
N PHE A 72 -10.52 -11.23 17.89
CA PHE A 72 -11.06 -11.77 19.15
C PHE A 72 -10.71 -10.94 20.40
N PHE A 73 -9.81 -9.95 20.32
CA PHE A 73 -9.61 -8.97 21.40
C PHE A 73 -10.80 -7.99 21.51
N PHE A 74 -11.56 -7.82 20.43
CA PHE A 74 -12.61 -6.83 20.37
C PHE A 74 -13.94 -7.38 20.86
N ARG A 75 -14.68 -6.52 21.58
CA ARG A 75 -16.00 -6.79 22.11
C ARG A 75 -16.91 -5.63 21.71
N ARG A 76 -18.22 -5.82 21.81
CA ARG A 76 -19.18 -4.76 21.45
C ARG A 76 -18.97 -3.46 22.24
N LYS A 77 -18.47 -3.54 23.47
CA LYS A 77 -18.08 -2.38 24.30
C LYS A 77 -16.86 -1.60 23.78
N HIS A 78 -16.08 -2.17 22.87
CA HIS A 78 -14.87 -1.55 22.32
C HIS A 78 -15.12 -0.80 21.01
N VAL A 79 -16.32 -0.86 20.44
CA VAL A 79 -16.65 -0.19 19.17
C VAL A 79 -16.40 1.32 19.29
N GLY A 80 -15.66 1.88 18.33
CA GLY A 80 -15.24 3.28 18.30
C GLY A 80 -13.93 3.58 19.06
N VAL A 81 -13.40 2.63 19.84
CA VAL A 81 -12.11 2.79 20.54
C VAL A 81 -10.96 2.40 19.59
N PRO A 82 -9.79 3.05 19.64
CA PRO A 82 -8.64 2.67 18.80
C PRO A 82 -8.21 1.22 18.97
N LYS A 83 -7.99 0.51 17.86
CA LYS A 83 -7.67 -0.93 17.85
C LYS A 83 -6.38 -1.23 18.61
N SER A 84 -5.30 -0.51 18.33
CA SER A 84 -3.99 -0.72 18.95
C SER A 84 -4.05 -0.60 20.48
N THR A 85 -4.77 0.40 20.99
CA THR A 85 -4.99 0.61 22.43
C THR A 85 -5.74 -0.56 23.08
N VAL A 86 -6.82 -1.04 22.46
CA VAL A 86 -7.62 -2.15 23.01
C VAL A 86 -6.81 -3.44 23.04
N ILE A 87 -6.06 -3.75 21.97
CA ILE A 87 -5.20 -4.94 21.95
C ILE A 87 -4.14 -4.85 23.05
N ALA A 88 -3.46 -3.70 23.20
CA ALA A 88 -2.45 -3.53 24.24
C ALA A 88 -3.03 -3.73 25.65
N GLN A 89 -4.21 -3.16 25.93
CA GLN A 89 -4.89 -3.32 27.22
C GLN A 89 -5.25 -4.78 27.51
N GLU A 90 -5.87 -5.47 26.55
CA GLU A 90 -6.24 -6.88 26.72
C GLU A 90 -5.01 -7.80 26.82
N ALA A 91 -3.94 -7.49 26.08
CA ALA A 91 -2.64 -8.15 26.19
C ALA A 91 -2.03 -8.04 27.60
N VAL A 92 -2.02 -6.85 28.19
CA VAL A 92 -1.57 -6.64 29.58
C VAL A 92 -2.42 -7.46 30.56
N LEU A 93 -3.74 -7.53 30.36
CA LEU A 93 -4.61 -8.35 31.20
C LEU A 93 -4.30 -9.85 31.08
N LEU A 94 -3.94 -10.33 29.89
CA LEU A 94 -3.51 -11.72 29.70
C LEU A 94 -2.20 -12.02 30.43
N LEU A 95 -1.19 -11.15 30.30
CA LEU A 95 0.10 -11.30 31.00
C LEU A 95 -0.07 -11.29 32.53
N LYS A 96 -0.88 -10.37 33.07
CA LYS A 96 -1.17 -10.31 34.51
C LYS A 96 -1.87 -11.56 35.06
N ARG A 97 -2.65 -12.25 34.23
CA ARG A 97 -3.27 -13.54 34.61
C ARG A 97 -2.29 -14.71 34.60
N GLN A 98 -1.20 -14.60 33.84
CA GLN A 98 -0.15 -15.63 33.80
C GLN A 98 0.81 -15.54 35.00
N ASP A 99 0.97 -14.35 35.59
CA ASP A 99 1.80 -14.11 36.76
C ASP A 99 1.01 -13.48 37.91
N GLU A 100 0.38 -14.32 38.74
CA GLU A 100 -0.32 -13.88 39.96
C GLU A 100 0.61 -13.13 40.93
N SER A 101 1.93 -13.34 40.86
CA SER A 101 2.92 -12.68 41.71
C SER A 101 3.16 -11.21 41.34
N SER A 102 2.66 -10.73 40.19
CA SER A 102 2.85 -9.36 39.68
C SER A 102 4.33 -8.92 39.59
N THR A 103 5.24 -9.86 39.36
CA THR A 103 6.69 -9.62 39.29
C THR A 103 7.22 -9.55 37.86
N LEU A 104 6.40 -9.92 36.87
CA LEU A 104 6.77 -9.94 35.48
C LEU A 104 7.03 -8.52 34.95
N ASP A 105 8.26 -8.25 34.55
CA ASP A 105 8.59 -7.05 33.79
C ASP A 105 8.14 -7.21 32.34
N PHE A 106 7.35 -6.27 31.84
CA PHE A 106 6.85 -6.23 30.46
C PHE A 106 6.40 -4.81 30.11
N ASP A 107 6.39 -4.50 28.81
CA ASP A 107 5.91 -3.21 28.28
C ASP A 107 5.12 -3.45 27.00
N ILE A 108 3.79 -3.37 27.10
CA ILE A 108 2.89 -3.53 25.95
C ILE A 108 2.22 -2.17 25.67
N LYS A 109 2.52 -1.60 24.49
CA LYS A 109 2.08 -0.26 24.10
C LYS A 109 1.22 -0.30 22.85
N GLY A 110 0.17 0.53 22.84
CA GLY A 110 -0.63 0.82 21.65
C GLY A 110 -0.39 2.26 21.21
N ILE A 111 0.00 2.44 19.95
CA ILE A 111 0.15 3.74 19.28
C ILE A 111 -1.00 3.90 18.29
N VAL A 112 -1.71 5.02 18.38
CA VAL A 112 -2.76 5.39 17.42
C VAL A 112 -2.14 6.34 16.42
N GLY A 113 -1.93 5.88 15.19
CA GLY A 113 -1.27 6.70 14.17
C GLY A 113 -0.95 5.96 12.90
N ASN A 114 -0.70 6.73 11.84
CA ASN A 114 -0.21 6.21 10.58
C ASN A 114 1.27 5.86 10.71
N VAL A 115 1.65 4.61 10.44
CA VAL A 115 3.05 4.16 10.48
C VAL A 115 3.97 4.97 9.56
N MET A 116 3.43 5.53 8.48
CA MET A 116 4.18 6.35 7.53
C MET A 116 4.65 7.69 8.12
N ASN A 117 4.17 8.07 9.30
CA ASN A 117 4.62 9.26 10.02
C ASN A 117 5.85 9.00 10.90
N PHE A 118 6.43 7.81 10.87
CA PHE A 118 7.53 7.38 11.75
C PHE A 118 8.77 7.01 10.92
N GLY A 119 9.81 7.84 11.00
CA GLY A 119 11.09 7.61 10.31
C GLY A 119 11.99 6.57 10.96
N THR A 120 13.24 6.47 10.49
CA THR A 120 14.18 5.41 10.90
C THR A 120 14.47 5.36 12.39
N ASP A 121 14.46 6.50 13.08
CA ASP A 121 14.85 6.55 14.50
C ASP A 121 13.85 5.85 15.41
N PHE A 122 12.55 5.98 15.13
CA PHE A 122 11.53 5.20 15.81
C PHE A 122 11.74 3.70 15.58
N PHE A 123 12.02 3.31 14.34
CA PHE A 123 12.20 1.89 13.99
C PHE A 123 13.44 1.29 14.68
N LYS A 124 14.54 2.03 14.82
CA LYS A 124 15.77 1.59 15.50
C LYS A 124 15.58 1.24 16.98
N GLU A 125 14.48 1.66 17.61
CA GLU A 125 14.14 1.25 18.98
C GLU A 125 13.78 -0.25 19.08
N PHE A 126 13.46 -0.90 17.97
CA PHE A 126 12.99 -2.27 17.89
C PHE A 126 14.05 -3.20 17.33
N GLY A 127 14.09 -4.43 17.86
CA GLY A 127 14.98 -5.48 17.37
C GLY A 127 14.43 -6.22 16.15
N LEU A 128 13.12 -6.16 15.93
CA LEU A 128 12.44 -6.79 14.80
C LEU A 128 11.03 -6.19 14.58
N VAL A 129 10.60 -6.11 13.32
CA VAL A 129 9.29 -5.58 12.91
C VAL A 129 8.43 -6.69 12.31
N LEU A 130 7.13 -6.69 12.65
CA LEU A 130 6.14 -7.64 12.16
C LEU A 130 4.99 -6.89 11.49
N ASN A 131 4.81 -7.09 10.18
CA ASN A 131 3.69 -6.51 9.45
C ASN A 131 2.44 -7.38 9.57
N ALA A 132 1.32 -6.73 9.83
CA ALA A 132 -0.05 -7.26 9.80
C ALA A 132 -0.99 -6.30 9.05
N LEU A 133 -0.44 -5.60 8.05
CA LEU A 133 -1.09 -4.57 7.23
C LEU A 133 -1.93 -5.17 6.10
N ASP A 134 -2.91 -4.42 5.61
CA ASP A 134 -3.73 -4.78 4.44
C ASP A 134 -3.54 -3.85 3.24
N ASN A 135 -2.75 -2.79 3.40
CA ASN A 135 -2.44 -1.82 2.35
C ASN A 135 -1.01 -1.99 1.80
N VAL A 136 -0.88 -2.01 0.47
CA VAL A 136 0.40 -2.14 -0.24
C VAL A 136 1.33 -0.96 0.04
N SER A 137 0.82 0.28 0.04
CA SER A 137 1.65 1.47 0.26
C SER A 137 2.28 1.49 1.66
N ALA A 138 1.51 1.15 2.70
CA ALA A 138 2.04 1.05 4.05
C ALA A 138 3.07 -0.09 4.19
N ARG A 139 2.85 -1.24 3.55
CA ARG A 139 3.82 -2.35 3.51
C ARG A 139 5.13 -1.93 2.84
N SER A 140 5.03 -1.24 1.71
CA SER A 140 6.16 -0.67 0.95
C SER A 140 6.98 0.28 1.83
N TYR A 141 6.32 1.23 2.50
CA TYR A 141 6.98 2.16 3.41
C TYR A 141 7.74 1.43 4.53
N VAL A 142 7.07 0.53 5.25
CA VAL A 142 7.70 -0.23 6.34
C VAL A 142 8.89 -1.04 5.83
N ASN A 143 8.76 -1.67 4.66
CA ASN A 143 9.87 -2.38 4.02
C ASN A 143 11.06 -1.45 3.76
N LYS A 144 10.84 -0.29 3.13
CA LYS A 144 11.91 0.68 2.85
C LYS A 144 12.61 1.13 4.13
N VAL A 145 11.84 1.49 5.17
CA VAL A 145 12.41 1.94 6.45
C VAL A 145 13.18 0.82 7.18
N CYS A 146 12.69 -0.42 7.15
CA CYS A 146 13.37 -1.57 7.75
C CYS A 146 14.68 -1.91 7.00
N VAL A 147 14.65 -1.91 5.67
CA VAL A 147 15.86 -2.11 4.84
C VAL A 147 16.86 -0.99 5.08
N ALA A 148 16.42 0.26 5.12
CA ALA A 148 17.22 1.46 5.40
C ALA A 148 17.90 1.39 6.77
N SER A 149 17.15 0.92 7.78
CA SER A 149 17.61 0.87 9.17
C SER A 149 18.34 -0.44 9.50
N ASN A 150 18.48 -1.34 8.54
CA ASN A 150 19.03 -2.68 8.72
C ASN A 150 18.32 -3.47 9.84
N ILE A 151 16.99 -3.40 9.85
CA ILE A 151 16.12 -4.10 10.81
C ILE A 151 15.37 -5.20 10.07
N GLU A 152 15.34 -6.40 10.64
CA GLU A 152 14.57 -7.50 10.07
C GLU A 152 13.07 -7.26 10.18
N LEU A 153 12.38 -7.62 9.10
CA LEU A 153 10.95 -7.49 8.94
C LEU A 153 10.37 -8.87 8.64
N ILE A 154 9.21 -9.21 9.19
CA ILE A 154 8.41 -10.34 8.70
C ILE A 154 7.09 -9.80 8.18
N ASP A 155 6.93 -9.81 6.85
CA ASP A 155 5.69 -9.47 6.19
C ASP A 155 4.72 -10.65 6.18
N ALA A 156 3.44 -10.39 6.40
CA ALA A 156 2.41 -11.41 6.38
C ALA A 156 1.14 -10.91 5.69
N GLY A 157 0.44 -11.81 5.00
CA GLY A 157 -0.81 -11.48 4.33
C GLY A 157 -1.77 -12.67 4.33
N SER A 158 -3.06 -12.38 4.33
CA SER A 158 -4.12 -13.37 4.22
C SER A 158 -5.12 -12.95 3.14
N ALA A 159 -5.62 -13.94 2.40
CA ALA A 159 -6.64 -13.74 1.40
C ALA A 159 -7.59 -14.94 1.29
N GLY A 160 -8.80 -14.81 1.85
CA GLY A 160 -9.73 -15.94 1.95
C GLY A 160 -9.10 -17.07 2.75
N PHE A 161 -8.94 -18.23 2.10
CA PHE A 161 -8.30 -19.41 2.67
C PHE A 161 -6.79 -19.48 2.42
N ASN A 162 -6.23 -18.53 1.68
CA ASN A 162 -4.80 -18.47 1.37
C ASN A 162 -4.10 -17.46 2.29
N GLY A 163 -2.80 -17.61 2.44
CA GLY A 163 -1.95 -16.67 3.17
C GLY A 163 -0.48 -16.85 2.84
N GLN A 164 0.34 -15.95 3.36
CA GLN A 164 1.78 -15.99 3.17
C GLN A 164 2.50 -15.31 4.34
N VAL A 165 3.72 -15.76 4.60
CA VAL A 165 4.66 -15.18 5.57
C VAL A 165 6.02 -15.06 4.89
N HIS A 166 6.54 -13.84 4.80
CA HIS A 166 7.78 -13.51 4.12
C HIS A 166 8.76 -12.83 5.09
N PRO A 167 9.71 -13.59 5.64
CA PRO A 167 10.85 -13.03 6.36
C PRO A 167 11.76 -12.23 5.41
N ILE A 168 12.04 -10.98 5.76
CA ILE A 168 12.90 -10.06 5.05
C ILE A 168 14.07 -9.71 5.95
N VAL A 169 15.25 -10.19 5.56
CA VAL A 169 16.53 -9.90 6.22
C VAL A 169 17.31 -8.96 5.31
N PRO A 170 17.46 -7.68 5.69
CA PRO A 170 18.15 -6.69 4.86
C PRO A 170 19.50 -7.21 4.36
N ARG A 171 19.79 -6.99 3.08
CA ARG A 171 21.02 -7.40 2.37
C ARG A 171 21.25 -8.91 2.22
N VAL A 172 20.40 -9.75 2.80
CA VAL A 172 20.53 -11.21 2.77
C VAL A 172 19.42 -11.86 1.96
N SER A 173 18.18 -11.41 2.11
CA SER A 173 17.03 -11.92 1.37
C SER A 173 16.41 -10.86 0.47
N SER A 174 15.58 -11.30 -0.48
CA SER A 174 14.69 -10.43 -1.24
C SER A 174 13.82 -9.59 -0.30
N CYS A 175 13.72 -8.29 -0.57
CA CYS A 175 12.82 -7.41 0.17
C CYS A 175 11.41 -7.46 -0.44
N TYR A 176 10.45 -6.75 0.17
CA TYR A 176 9.08 -6.67 -0.32
C TYR A 176 9.00 -6.17 -1.78
N GLU A 177 9.82 -5.18 -2.15
CA GLU A 177 9.86 -4.59 -3.50
C GLU A 177 10.58 -5.44 -4.55
N CYS A 178 11.29 -6.51 -4.15
CA CYS A 178 11.87 -7.45 -5.11
C CYS A 178 10.79 -8.19 -5.91
N ILE A 179 9.61 -8.36 -5.30
CA ILE A 179 8.46 -9.06 -5.87
C ILE A 179 7.43 -7.99 -6.24
N PRO A 180 7.30 -7.61 -7.51
CA PRO A 180 6.37 -6.55 -7.90
C PRO A 180 4.94 -6.94 -7.48
N PRO A 181 4.17 -6.02 -6.86
CA PRO A 181 2.80 -6.31 -6.49
C PRO A 181 1.99 -6.67 -7.75
N PRO A 182 1.02 -7.59 -7.65
CA PRO A 182 0.16 -7.90 -8.77
C PRO A 182 -0.58 -6.62 -9.18
N VAL A 183 -0.42 -6.20 -10.43
CA VAL A 183 -1.06 -5.00 -10.98
C VAL A 183 -2.57 -5.09 -10.71
N GLN A 184 -3.12 -4.12 -9.99
CA GLN A 184 -4.56 -4.01 -9.81
C GLN A 184 -5.20 -3.95 -11.20
N LYS A 185 -6.20 -4.80 -11.46
CA LYS A 185 -6.88 -4.83 -12.75
C LYS A 185 -7.60 -3.49 -12.98
N SER A 186 -6.95 -2.57 -13.68
CA SER A 186 -7.60 -1.41 -14.26
C SER A 186 -8.34 -1.86 -15.53
N PHE A 187 -9.61 -1.48 -15.64
CA PHE A 187 -10.35 -1.71 -16.88
C PHE A 187 -10.08 -0.54 -17.83
N PRO A 188 -9.85 -0.79 -19.13
CA PRO A 188 -9.75 0.28 -20.11
C PRO A 188 -10.99 1.19 -20.04
N ILE A 189 -10.79 2.51 -20.09
CA ILE A 189 -11.89 3.48 -19.93
C ILE A 189 -12.96 3.30 -21.02
N CYS A 190 -12.57 2.92 -22.24
CA CYS A 190 -13.49 2.56 -23.31
C CYS A 190 -14.41 1.39 -22.94
N THR A 191 -13.93 0.41 -22.18
CA THR A 191 -14.71 -0.72 -21.65
C THR A 191 -15.68 -0.28 -20.57
N ILE A 192 -15.30 0.68 -19.72
CA ILE A 192 -16.16 1.21 -18.66
C ILE A 192 -17.28 2.10 -19.23
N ARG A 193 -16.97 2.95 -20.21
CA ARG A 193 -17.93 3.93 -20.78
C ARG A 193 -18.76 3.38 -21.93
N LEU A 194 -18.14 2.74 -22.92
CA LEU A 194 -18.82 2.38 -24.18
C LEU A 194 -19.44 1.00 -24.12
N ALA A 195 -18.70 -0.01 -23.65
CA ALA A 195 -19.11 -1.41 -23.76
C ALA A 195 -18.79 -2.22 -22.49
N PRO A 196 -19.47 -1.96 -21.36
CA PRO A 196 -19.37 -2.85 -20.21
C PRO A 196 -19.95 -4.22 -20.57
N GLU A 197 -19.24 -5.28 -20.19
CA GLU A 197 -19.65 -6.68 -20.43
C GLU A 197 -19.88 -7.44 -19.12
N LYS A 198 -19.33 -6.93 -18.02
CA LYS A 198 -19.35 -7.60 -16.71
C LYS A 198 -19.80 -6.62 -15.63
N PRO A 199 -20.43 -7.10 -14.54
CA PRO A 199 -20.87 -6.25 -13.44
C PRO A 199 -19.75 -5.39 -12.85
N GLN A 200 -18.51 -5.88 -12.83
CA GLN A 200 -17.34 -5.14 -12.34
C GLN A 200 -17.11 -3.84 -13.13
N HIS A 201 -17.43 -3.81 -14.43
CA HIS A 201 -17.27 -2.61 -15.25
C HIS A 201 -18.31 -1.55 -14.87
N CYS A 202 -19.55 -1.97 -14.57
CA CYS A 202 -20.61 -1.07 -14.11
C CYS A 202 -20.33 -0.52 -12.71
N ILE A 203 -19.72 -1.32 -11.82
CA ILE A 203 -19.30 -0.87 -10.49
C ILE A 203 -18.15 0.14 -10.60
N ALA A 204 -17.15 -0.14 -11.45
CA ALA A 204 -16.06 0.80 -11.72
C ALA A 204 -16.59 2.14 -12.29
N TRP A 205 -17.53 2.08 -13.24
CA TRP A 205 -18.20 3.28 -13.76
C TRP A 205 -18.90 4.06 -12.65
N SER A 206 -19.63 3.37 -11.76
CA SER A 206 -20.37 4.00 -10.68
C SER A 206 -19.48 4.63 -9.61
N LYS A 207 -18.31 4.05 -9.33
CA LYS A 207 -17.29 4.67 -8.47
C LYS A 207 -16.73 5.94 -9.10
N ASN A 208 -16.42 5.91 -10.40
CA ASN A 208 -15.96 7.10 -11.11
C ASN A 208 -17.03 8.20 -11.12
N LEU A 209 -18.31 7.82 -11.27
CA LEU A 209 -19.43 8.76 -11.16
C LEU A 209 -19.50 9.40 -9.77
N PHE A 210 -19.29 8.63 -8.70
CA PHE A 210 -19.25 9.16 -7.33
C PHE A 210 -18.16 10.22 -7.19
N GLU A 211 -16.94 9.93 -7.65
CA GLU A 211 -15.82 10.88 -7.61
C GLU A 211 -16.09 12.14 -8.45
N ILE A 212 -16.77 12.01 -9.59
CA ILE A 212 -17.17 13.16 -10.42
C ILE A 212 -18.20 14.05 -9.71
N MET A 213 -19.19 13.43 -9.06
CA MET A 213 -20.28 14.15 -8.39
C MET A 213 -19.87 14.75 -7.05
N PHE A 214 -18.97 14.08 -6.32
CA PHE A 214 -18.71 14.40 -4.91
C PHE A 214 -17.22 14.53 -4.52
N GLY A 215 -16.27 14.16 -5.39
CA GLY A 215 -14.83 14.11 -5.10
C GLY A 215 -14.07 15.43 -5.29
N LYS A 216 -12.71 15.38 -5.24
CA LYS A 216 -11.80 16.54 -5.37
C LYS A 216 -11.69 17.05 -6.81
N ASP A 217 -11.69 18.37 -6.99
CA ASP A 217 -11.59 19.02 -8.30
C ASP A 217 -10.22 18.85 -8.98
N GLU A 218 -9.13 18.69 -8.24
CA GLU A 218 -7.77 18.87 -8.81
C GLU A 218 -7.18 17.62 -9.49
N ASN A 219 -7.65 16.40 -9.23
CA ASN A 219 -7.05 15.17 -9.81
C ASN A 219 -8.00 14.33 -10.69
N SER A 220 -9.28 14.69 -10.76
CA SER A 220 -10.28 13.88 -11.47
C SER A 220 -10.30 14.12 -12.98
N ILE A 221 -9.71 15.21 -13.48
CA ILE A 221 -9.75 15.58 -14.91
C ILE A 221 -8.49 15.14 -15.65
N GLU A 222 -7.31 15.20 -15.03
CA GLU A 222 -6.04 14.88 -15.70
C GLU A 222 -5.73 13.37 -15.72
N ASN A 223 -6.01 12.64 -14.64
CA ASN A 223 -5.80 11.18 -14.58
C ASN A 223 -6.94 10.35 -15.17
N SER A 224 -8.06 10.97 -15.57
CA SER A 224 -9.18 10.29 -16.24
C SER A 224 -9.19 10.49 -17.75
N GLY A 225 -8.02 10.75 -18.35
CA GLY A 225 -7.79 10.72 -19.80
C GLY A 225 -9.04 10.99 -20.64
N ASN A 226 -9.47 12.25 -20.71
CA ASN A 226 -10.44 12.78 -21.69
C ASN A 226 -11.85 12.15 -21.82
N VAL A 227 -12.28 11.18 -21.01
CA VAL A 227 -13.46 10.36 -21.37
C VAL A 227 -14.67 10.51 -20.43
N LEU A 228 -14.65 11.27 -19.34
CA LEU A 228 -15.88 11.65 -18.60
C LEU A 228 -16.01 13.16 -18.35
N SER A 229 -15.15 13.98 -18.96
CA SER A 229 -15.12 15.45 -18.82
C SER A 229 -16.44 16.11 -19.24
N ASP A 230 -17.08 15.63 -20.32
CA ASP A 230 -18.38 16.15 -20.78
C ASP A 230 -19.49 15.95 -19.73
N ILE A 231 -19.45 14.81 -19.03
CA ILE A 231 -20.39 14.45 -17.96
C ILE A 231 -20.09 15.29 -16.73
N ALA A 232 -18.81 15.40 -16.35
CA ALA A 232 -18.35 16.19 -15.21
C ALA A 232 -18.73 17.67 -15.35
N ASN A 233 -18.48 18.29 -16.51
CA ASN A 233 -18.78 19.70 -16.76
C ASN A 233 -20.27 19.99 -16.63
N LYS A 234 -21.13 19.12 -17.18
CA LYS A 234 -22.58 19.32 -17.13
C LYS A 234 -23.16 19.09 -15.73
N ILE A 235 -22.71 18.04 -15.04
CA ILE A 235 -23.19 17.67 -13.70
C ILE A 235 -22.70 18.67 -12.64
N LYS A 236 -21.43 19.10 -12.69
CA LYS A 236 -20.85 20.06 -11.73
C LYS A 236 -21.42 21.46 -11.90
N MET A 237 -21.69 21.91 -13.15
CA MET A 237 -22.31 23.20 -13.40
C MET A 237 -23.70 23.27 -12.74
N ASP A 238 -24.51 22.23 -12.89
CA ASP A 238 -25.82 22.14 -12.24
C ASP A 238 -25.72 21.99 -10.71
N LEU A 239 -24.73 21.27 -10.18
CA LEU A 239 -24.54 21.07 -8.73
C LEU A 239 -24.07 22.35 -8.00
N SER A 240 -23.16 23.12 -8.60
CA SER A 240 -22.65 24.38 -8.05
C SER A 240 -23.74 25.46 -7.90
N VAL A 241 -24.73 25.45 -8.80
CA VAL A 241 -25.92 26.33 -8.74
C VAL A 241 -26.82 26.00 -7.54
N LEU A 242 -26.81 24.75 -7.06
CA LEU A 242 -27.62 24.29 -5.91
C LEU A 242 -27.00 24.68 -4.57
N ILE A 243 -25.67 24.64 -4.48
CA ILE A 243 -24.95 24.87 -3.21
C ILE A 243 -25.08 26.33 -2.74
N ASN A 244 -25.27 27.28 -3.67
CA ASN A 244 -25.29 28.72 -3.40
C ASN A 244 -26.68 29.34 -3.13
N LYS A 245 -27.77 28.56 -3.05
CA LYS A 245 -29.11 29.08 -2.75
C LYS A 245 -29.54 28.79 -1.31
N GLU A 246 -29.64 29.84 -0.50
CA GLU A 246 -30.29 29.83 0.82
C GLU A 246 -31.76 30.23 0.66
N ASN A 247 -32.70 29.26 0.60
CA ASN A 247 -34.09 29.44 1.02
C ASN A 247 -34.92 28.14 0.90
N THR A 248 -36.10 28.17 1.53
CA THR A 248 -37.11 27.12 1.80
C THR A 248 -37.64 26.29 0.62
N ALA A 249 -37.13 26.46 -0.61
CA ALA A 249 -37.45 25.65 -1.80
C ALA A 249 -36.32 24.67 -2.17
N ARG A 250 -35.46 24.31 -1.21
CA ARG A 250 -34.23 23.55 -1.46
C ARG A 250 -34.49 22.10 -1.91
N ASP A 251 -35.48 21.43 -1.32
CA ASP A 251 -35.75 20.02 -1.58
C ASP A 251 -36.34 19.79 -2.98
N ASP A 252 -37.23 20.68 -3.45
CA ASP A 252 -37.80 20.61 -4.80
C ASP A 252 -36.75 20.81 -5.90
N VAL A 253 -35.77 21.66 -5.64
CA VAL A 253 -34.67 21.91 -6.59
C VAL A 253 -33.71 20.71 -6.61
N ILE A 254 -33.43 20.11 -5.45
CA ILE A 254 -32.65 18.87 -5.36
C ILE A 254 -33.40 17.72 -6.05
N ASP A 255 -34.70 17.58 -5.83
CA ASP A 255 -35.54 16.56 -6.50
C ASP A 255 -35.43 16.65 -8.02
N LYS A 256 -35.61 17.87 -8.57
CA LYS A 256 -35.48 18.12 -10.01
C LYS A 256 -34.08 17.82 -10.52
N TYR A 257 -33.05 18.19 -9.77
CA TYR A 257 -31.66 17.91 -10.12
C TYR A 257 -31.38 16.40 -10.19
N ILE A 258 -31.79 15.64 -9.18
CA ILE A 258 -31.55 14.19 -9.12
C ILE A 258 -32.26 13.50 -10.28
N LYS A 259 -33.52 13.83 -10.55
CA LYS A 259 -34.29 13.27 -11.68
C LYS A 259 -33.68 13.63 -13.04
N ASN A 260 -33.23 14.86 -13.22
CA ASN A 260 -32.53 15.29 -14.44
C ASN A 260 -31.20 14.56 -14.61
N THR A 261 -30.44 14.38 -13.54
CA THR A 261 -29.17 13.64 -13.53
C THR A 261 -29.41 12.17 -13.88
N PHE A 262 -30.43 11.55 -13.30
CA PHE A 262 -30.85 10.19 -13.65
C PHE A 262 -31.16 10.06 -15.15
N ASN A 263 -32.04 10.94 -15.67
CA ASN A 263 -32.42 10.94 -17.08
C ASN A 263 -31.24 11.23 -18.02
N PHE A 264 -30.29 12.06 -17.58
CA PHE A 264 -29.09 12.32 -18.34
C PHE A 264 -28.22 11.07 -18.44
N LEU A 265 -27.87 10.44 -17.32
CA LEU A 265 -26.96 9.30 -17.24
C LEU A 265 -27.53 8.03 -17.87
N PHE A 266 -28.79 7.71 -17.58
CA PHE A 266 -29.37 6.41 -17.91
C PHE A 266 -30.29 6.42 -19.15
N SER A 267 -30.60 7.60 -19.70
CA SER A 267 -31.36 7.73 -20.93
C SER A 267 -30.64 8.56 -21.99
N THR A 268 -30.29 9.82 -21.69
CA THR A 268 -29.70 10.73 -22.71
C THR A 268 -28.31 10.26 -23.16
N GLU A 269 -27.44 9.90 -22.22
CA GLU A 269 -26.11 9.36 -22.51
C GLU A 269 -26.21 8.03 -23.27
N ILE A 270 -27.08 7.12 -22.82
CA ILE A 270 -27.32 5.83 -23.48
C ILE A 270 -27.79 6.02 -24.93
N ASN A 271 -28.72 6.94 -25.17
CA ASN A 271 -29.17 7.28 -26.52
C ASN A 271 -28.05 7.85 -27.40
N SER A 272 -27.11 8.59 -26.81
CA SER A 272 -25.91 9.05 -27.52
C SER A 272 -24.97 7.88 -27.86
N LEU A 273 -24.77 6.96 -26.91
CA LEU A 273 -23.92 5.78 -27.09
C LEU A 273 -24.43 4.84 -28.19
N ILE A 274 -25.75 4.63 -28.30
CA ILE A 274 -26.35 3.80 -29.36
C ILE A 274 -25.98 4.31 -30.77
N LYS A 275 -25.80 5.63 -30.94
CA LYS A 275 -25.48 6.23 -32.24
C LYS A 275 -24.03 5.98 -32.68
N ASN A 276 -23.16 5.56 -31.75
CA ASN A 276 -21.76 5.26 -32.01
C ASN A 276 -21.62 4.09 -33.02
N GLU A 277 -20.68 4.19 -33.95
CA GLU A 277 -20.42 3.15 -34.96
C GLU A 277 -20.09 1.78 -34.34
N PHE A 278 -19.55 1.77 -33.12
CA PHE A 278 -19.28 0.54 -32.37
C PHE A 278 -20.48 -0.41 -32.29
N PHE A 279 -21.69 0.11 -32.04
CA PHE A 279 -22.92 -0.70 -31.94
C PHE A 279 -23.57 -0.98 -33.30
N LYS A 280 -23.13 -0.30 -34.36
CA LYS A 280 -23.57 -0.56 -35.74
C LYS A 280 -22.75 -1.68 -36.38
N ASN A 281 -21.47 -1.78 -36.02
CA ASN A 281 -20.50 -2.68 -36.66
C ASN A 281 -20.30 -4.01 -35.89
N ASN A 282 -20.63 -4.06 -34.60
CA ASN A 282 -20.50 -5.27 -33.79
C ASN A 282 -21.88 -5.92 -33.57
N ASN A 283 -21.96 -7.26 -33.60
CA ASN A 283 -23.16 -8.05 -33.30
C ASN A 283 -23.62 -7.97 -31.82
N THR A 284 -23.24 -6.93 -31.09
CA THR A 284 -23.57 -6.71 -29.68
C THR A 284 -24.94 -6.08 -29.56
N LYS A 285 -25.80 -6.60 -28.68
CA LYS A 285 -27.11 -6.02 -28.42
C LYS A 285 -26.95 -4.56 -27.93
N PRO A 286 -27.57 -3.56 -28.58
CA PRO A 286 -27.43 -2.18 -28.17
C PRO A 286 -28.02 -1.96 -26.77
N PRO A 287 -27.46 -1.02 -25.99
CA PRO A 287 -27.98 -0.71 -24.67
C PRO A 287 -29.39 -0.11 -24.77
N THR A 288 -30.22 -0.32 -23.76
CA THR A 288 -31.59 0.21 -23.68
C THR A 288 -31.64 1.40 -22.71
N PRO A 289 -32.05 2.60 -23.15
CA PRO A 289 -32.20 3.75 -22.27
C PRO A 289 -33.34 3.52 -21.28
N ILE A 290 -33.26 4.16 -20.11
CA ILE A 290 -34.34 4.18 -19.13
C ILE A 290 -34.47 5.57 -18.50
N SER A 291 -35.67 6.13 -18.58
CA SER A 291 -36.02 7.38 -17.90
C SER A 291 -36.52 7.13 -16.48
N TRP A 292 -36.55 8.19 -15.67
CA TRP A 292 -37.07 8.16 -14.30
C TRP A 292 -38.50 7.63 -14.28
N ASP A 293 -39.39 8.16 -15.13
CA ASP A 293 -40.80 7.77 -15.14
C ASP A 293 -40.99 6.30 -15.56
N GLU A 294 -40.22 5.84 -16.55
CA GLU A 294 -40.22 4.42 -16.96
C GLU A 294 -39.71 3.49 -15.84
N SER A 295 -38.71 3.93 -15.08
CA SER A 295 -38.17 3.16 -13.95
C SER A 295 -39.21 2.93 -12.84
N GLN A 296 -40.15 3.86 -12.69
CA GLN A 296 -41.23 3.79 -11.69
C GLN A 296 -42.38 2.86 -12.11
N GLY A 297 -42.55 2.62 -13.41
CA GLY A 297 -43.60 1.76 -13.99
C GLY A 297 -43.25 0.27 -14.08
N GLN A 298 -41.99 -0.13 -13.87
CA GLN A 298 -41.57 -1.54 -13.89
C GLN A 298 -41.84 -2.22 -12.52
N GLU A 299 -43.05 -2.73 -12.32
CA GLU A 299 -43.35 -3.65 -11.21
C GLU A 299 -42.92 -5.09 -11.53
N LEU A 300 -42.66 -5.86 -10.45
CA LEU A 300 -42.13 -7.23 -10.42
C LEU A 300 -42.66 -8.16 -11.54
N ASP A 301 -41.73 -8.78 -12.27
CA ASP A 301 -41.98 -10.06 -12.91
C ASP A 301 -42.43 -11.08 -11.85
N LYS A 302 -43.69 -11.51 -11.91
CA LYS A 302 -44.33 -12.45 -10.97
C LYS A 302 -43.68 -13.85 -10.95
N ASN A 303 -42.64 -14.09 -11.75
CA ASN A 303 -41.98 -15.39 -11.90
C ASN A 303 -40.76 -15.61 -10.98
N ASN A 304 -40.28 -14.59 -10.25
CA ASN A 304 -39.23 -14.79 -9.24
C ASN A 304 -39.82 -14.91 -7.82
N LYS A 305 -40.70 -15.89 -7.61
CA LYS A 305 -40.99 -16.41 -6.27
C LYS A 305 -39.85 -17.34 -5.85
N VAL A 306 -38.77 -16.79 -5.30
CA VAL A 306 -37.86 -17.58 -4.46
C VAL A 306 -38.38 -17.52 -3.03
N ALA A 307 -39.02 -18.63 -2.65
CA ALA A 307 -39.19 -19.16 -1.30
C ALA A 307 -39.18 -18.15 -0.12
N SER A 308 -40.39 -17.73 0.26
CA SER A 308 -40.70 -17.33 1.63
C SER A 308 -40.49 -18.54 2.57
N ASN A 309 -39.34 -18.63 3.23
CA ASN A 309 -39.21 -19.19 4.60
C ASN A 309 -37.81 -19.17 5.24
N HIS A 310 -36.87 -18.36 4.75
CA HIS A 310 -35.70 -17.97 5.55
C HIS A 310 -35.52 -16.45 5.45
N LYS A 311 -35.24 -15.79 6.59
CA LYS A 311 -34.78 -14.39 6.64
C LYS A 311 -33.44 -14.28 5.90
N ILE A 312 -33.49 -14.23 4.57
CA ILE A 312 -32.35 -13.85 3.75
C ILE A 312 -32.11 -12.37 4.03
N ASN A 313 -30.86 -12.05 4.41
CA ASN A 313 -30.43 -10.69 4.71
C ASN A 313 -30.81 -9.78 3.53
N SER A 314 -31.42 -8.61 3.77
CA SER A 314 -31.90 -7.69 2.72
C SER A 314 -30.86 -7.41 1.65
N ASP A 315 -29.59 -7.37 2.05
CA ASP A 315 -28.45 -6.99 1.23
C ASP A 315 -28.01 -8.06 0.23
N GLN A 316 -28.49 -9.31 0.39
CA GLN A 316 -28.24 -10.41 -0.55
C GLN A 316 -29.32 -10.53 -1.62
N SER A 317 -30.39 -9.74 -1.52
CA SER A 317 -31.43 -9.68 -2.55
C SER A 317 -31.00 -8.79 -3.71
N ILE A 318 -31.40 -9.18 -4.93
CA ILE A 318 -31.23 -8.35 -6.12
C ILE A 318 -32.41 -7.37 -6.16
N LEU A 319 -32.12 -6.08 -6.25
CA LEU A 319 -33.16 -5.05 -6.35
C LEU A 319 -33.78 -5.03 -7.75
N SER A 320 -35.08 -4.72 -7.81
CA SER A 320 -35.74 -4.31 -9.05
C SER A 320 -35.20 -2.96 -9.53
N ILE A 321 -35.52 -2.61 -10.78
CA ILE A 321 -35.12 -1.34 -11.36
C ILE A 321 -35.76 -0.16 -10.62
N LYS A 322 -37.04 -0.26 -10.31
CA LYS A 322 -37.75 0.72 -9.45
C LYS A 322 -37.04 0.92 -8.11
N ASN A 323 -36.75 -0.17 -7.39
CA ASN A 323 -36.08 -0.08 -6.09
C ASN A 323 -34.66 0.47 -6.20
N SER A 324 -33.96 0.16 -7.29
CA SER A 324 -32.62 0.71 -7.56
C SER A 324 -32.69 2.22 -7.86
N ALA A 325 -33.68 2.67 -8.65
CA ALA A 325 -33.91 4.09 -8.92
C ALA A 325 -34.29 4.87 -7.64
N ASP A 326 -35.14 4.30 -6.80
CA ASP A 326 -35.51 4.89 -5.51
C ASP A 326 -34.31 4.99 -4.55
N LEU A 327 -33.44 3.98 -4.54
CA LEU A 327 -32.23 3.97 -3.73
C LEU A 327 -31.18 4.97 -4.25
N PHE A 328 -31.05 5.09 -5.58
CA PHE A 328 -30.22 6.13 -6.21
C PHE A 328 -30.69 7.52 -5.80
N TYR A 329 -32.00 7.77 -5.84
CA TYR A 329 -32.57 9.04 -5.41
C TYR A 329 -32.26 9.35 -3.96
N LYS A 330 -32.56 8.41 -3.04
CA LYS A 330 -32.36 8.60 -1.60
C LYS A 330 -30.90 8.85 -1.25
N SER A 331 -29.99 8.02 -1.78
CA SER A 331 -28.56 8.14 -1.51
C SER A 331 -27.98 9.44 -2.07
N THR A 332 -28.36 9.83 -3.29
CA THR A 332 -27.92 11.11 -3.89
C THR A 332 -28.44 12.32 -3.11
N PHE A 333 -29.71 12.31 -2.71
CA PHE A 333 -30.31 13.37 -1.90
C PHE A 333 -29.58 13.55 -0.56
N GLU A 334 -29.26 12.44 0.11
CA GLU A 334 -28.55 12.48 1.38
C GLU A 334 -27.09 12.96 1.21
N LEU A 335 -26.38 12.50 0.18
CA LEU A 335 -25.01 12.94 -0.13
C LEU A 335 -24.94 14.44 -0.43
N ILE A 336 -25.86 14.98 -1.24
CA ILE A 336 -25.94 16.43 -1.53
C ILE A 336 -26.17 17.23 -0.25
N ASN A 337 -26.92 16.69 0.71
CA ASN A 337 -27.22 17.37 1.97
C ASN A 337 -26.10 17.28 3.02
N ARG A 338 -25.04 16.49 2.79
CA ARG A 338 -23.82 16.48 3.63
C ARG A 338 -22.97 17.74 3.37
N LYS A 339 -23.53 18.92 3.67
CA LYS A 339 -22.95 20.25 3.43
C LYS A 339 -21.58 20.53 4.09
N ALA A 340 -21.14 19.71 5.04
CA ALA A 340 -19.96 20.01 5.86
C ALA A 340 -18.65 19.34 5.41
N ILE A 341 -18.66 18.46 4.39
CA ILE A 341 -17.50 17.61 4.04
C ILE A 341 -17.39 17.40 2.52
N MET A 342 -17.46 18.46 1.71
CA MET A 342 -16.98 18.35 0.32
C MET A 342 -15.54 18.85 0.27
N PRO A 343 -14.64 18.14 -0.42
CA PRO A 343 -14.85 16.96 -1.26
C PRO A 343 -14.93 15.64 -0.47
N LEU A 344 -15.85 14.75 -0.86
CA LEU A 344 -16.03 13.42 -0.27
C LEU A 344 -15.03 12.44 -0.88
N ILE A 345 -14.43 11.60 -0.03
CA ILE A 345 -13.62 10.45 -0.46
C ILE A 345 -14.51 9.21 -0.32
N PHE A 346 -14.59 8.40 -1.37
CA PHE A 346 -15.42 7.19 -1.33
C PHE A 346 -14.97 6.23 -0.23
N ASP A 347 -15.90 5.92 0.69
CA ASP A 347 -15.74 4.91 1.73
C ASP A 347 -16.75 3.77 1.52
N LYS A 348 -16.25 2.53 1.45
CA LYS A 348 -17.08 1.33 1.28
C LYS A 348 -17.85 0.94 2.54
N ASP A 349 -17.45 1.47 3.69
CA ASP A 349 -18.10 1.20 4.97
C ASP A 349 -19.17 2.26 5.29
N ASP A 350 -19.18 3.37 4.53
CA ASP A 350 -20.29 4.33 4.53
C ASP A 350 -21.49 3.77 3.75
N LYS A 351 -22.58 3.53 4.48
CA LYS A 351 -23.82 2.97 3.93
C LYS A 351 -24.35 3.77 2.73
N ILE A 352 -24.35 5.10 2.81
CA ILE A 352 -24.97 5.96 1.80
C ILE A 352 -24.12 6.03 0.54
N MET A 353 -22.79 6.13 0.71
CA MET A 353 -21.86 6.09 -0.43
C MET A 353 -21.94 4.75 -1.17
N MET A 354 -22.02 3.64 -0.42
CA MET A 354 -22.23 2.32 -1.02
C MET A 354 -23.59 2.16 -1.68
N ASP A 355 -24.67 2.69 -1.09
CA ASP A 355 -26.01 2.64 -1.66
C ASP A 355 -26.08 3.40 -2.99
N PHE A 356 -25.36 4.52 -3.11
CA PHE A 356 -25.18 5.25 -4.37
C PHE A 356 -24.47 4.38 -5.42
N VAL A 357 -23.29 3.82 -5.09
CA VAL A 357 -22.52 3.00 -6.04
C VAL A 357 -23.28 1.74 -6.46
N PHE A 358 -23.98 1.11 -5.52
CA PHE A 358 -24.78 -0.08 -5.78
C PHE A 358 -25.97 0.21 -6.69
N SER A 359 -26.75 1.25 -6.39
CA SER A 359 -27.93 1.58 -7.18
C SER A 359 -27.58 2.00 -8.61
N ALA A 360 -26.60 2.90 -8.77
CA ALA A 360 -26.16 3.36 -10.09
C ALA A 360 -25.51 2.24 -10.93
N SER A 361 -24.73 1.35 -10.33
CA SER A 361 -24.15 0.19 -11.04
C SER A 361 -25.21 -0.82 -11.49
N ASN A 362 -26.26 -1.07 -10.70
CA ASN A 362 -27.36 -1.96 -11.09
C ASN A 362 -28.25 -1.36 -12.19
N ILE A 363 -28.54 -0.06 -12.15
CA ILE A 363 -29.29 0.62 -13.24
C ILE A 363 -28.46 0.56 -14.53
N ARG A 364 -27.15 0.83 -14.45
CA ARG A 364 -26.27 0.68 -15.62
C ARG A 364 -26.20 -0.75 -16.12
N SER A 365 -26.16 -1.74 -15.22
CA SER A 365 -26.20 -3.16 -15.62
C SER A 365 -27.47 -3.47 -16.42
N HIS A 366 -28.61 -2.90 -16.02
CA HIS A 366 -29.86 -3.00 -16.78
C HIS A 366 -29.76 -2.38 -18.18
N ASN A 367 -29.18 -1.17 -18.31
CA ASN A 367 -29.00 -0.54 -19.63
C ASN A 367 -28.24 -1.44 -20.61
N PHE A 368 -27.25 -2.19 -20.13
CA PHE A 368 -26.39 -3.03 -20.98
C PHE A 368 -26.77 -4.53 -20.97
N HIS A 369 -27.94 -4.89 -20.44
CA HIS A 369 -28.41 -6.28 -20.34
C HIS A 369 -27.46 -7.20 -19.55
N ILE A 370 -26.74 -6.64 -18.57
CA ILE A 370 -25.84 -7.36 -17.67
C ILE A 370 -26.62 -7.81 -16.43
N LYS A 371 -26.33 -9.01 -15.94
CA LYS A 371 -26.96 -9.54 -14.73
C LYS A 371 -26.67 -8.60 -13.54
N PRO A 372 -27.70 -8.02 -12.89
CA PRO A 372 -27.51 -7.18 -11.72
C PRO A 372 -27.00 -8.00 -10.54
N LEU A 373 -26.33 -7.33 -9.61
CA LEU A 373 -25.78 -7.94 -8.41
C LEU A 373 -26.59 -7.57 -7.17
N SER A 374 -26.37 -8.31 -6.08
CA SER A 374 -26.87 -7.92 -4.77
C SER A 374 -26.02 -6.77 -4.21
N ARG A 375 -26.53 -6.06 -3.19
CA ARG A 375 -25.78 -5.01 -2.49
C ARG A 375 -24.48 -5.56 -1.91
N TRP A 376 -24.55 -6.77 -1.35
CA TRP A 376 -23.42 -7.51 -0.80
C TRP A 376 -22.32 -7.79 -1.86
N ASP A 377 -22.70 -8.31 -3.02
CA ASP A 377 -21.76 -8.62 -4.10
C ASP A 377 -21.13 -7.33 -4.67
N CYS A 378 -21.93 -6.26 -4.79
CA CYS A 378 -21.45 -4.97 -5.22
C CYS A 378 -20.44 -4.37 -4.23
N GLN A 379 -20.72 -4.42 -2.92
CA GLN A 379 -19.79 -3.96 -1.89
C GLN A 379 -18.48 -4.75 -1.92
N SER A 380 -18.57 -6.07 -2.14
CA SER A 380 -17.40 -6.93 -2.28
C SER A 380 -16.50 -6.50 -3.44
N ILE A 381 -17.07 -6.22 -4.60
CA ILE A 381 -16.30 -5.80 -5.78
C ILE A 381 -15.82 -4.35 -5.65
N ALA A 382 -16.68 -3.43 -5.19
CA ALA A 382 -16.38 -2.00 -5.09
C ALA A 382 -15.26 -1.73 -4.07
N GLY A 383 -15.22 -2.52 -2.98
CA GLY A 383 -14.22 -2.45 -1.94
C GLY A 383 -13.01 -3.36 -2.14
N SER A 384 -12.92 -4.09 -3.27
CA SER A 384 -11.93 -5.15 -3.50
C SER A 384 -11.84 -6.12 -2.31
N ILE A 385 -12.99 -6.49 -1.73
CA ILE A 385 -13.07 -7.21 -0.47
C ILE A 385 -12.54 -8.62 -0.66
N ILE A 386 -11.36 -8.83 -0.11
CA ILE A 386 -10.83 -10.15 0.11
C ILE A 386 -11.49 -10.68 1.40
N PRO A 387 -12.23 -11.81 1.37
CA PRO A 387 -12.87 -12.34 2.55
C PRO A 387 -11.82 -12.65 3.61
N ALA A 388 -11.99 -12.10 4.81
CA ALA A 388 -11.07 -12.31 5.91
C ALA A 388 -11.60 -13.40 6.84
N ILE A 389 -10.88 -14.52 6.92
CA ILE A 389 -11.28 -15.71 7.67
C ILE A 389 -10.43 -15.80 8.95
N ALA A 390 -11.09 -15.93 10.10
CA ALA A 390 -10.43 -15.95 11.40
C ALA A 390 -9.37 -17.08 11.49
N SER A 391 -9.71 -18.29 11.03
CA SER A 391 -8.77 -19.43 11.02
C SER A 391 -7.55 -19.18 10.15
N THR A 392 -7.71 -18.57 8.98
CA THR A 392 -6.59 -18.23 8.11
C THR A 392 -5.67 -17.19 8.76
N ASN A 393 -6.23 -16.16 9.40
CA ASN A 393 -5.44 -15.18 10.14
C ASN A 393 -4.65 -15.83 11.29
N ALA A 394 -5.27 -16.75 12.03
CA ALA A 394 -4.62 -17.48 13.11
C ALA A 394 -3.48 -18.37 12.61
N ILE A 395 -3.67 -19.08 11.48
CA ILE A 395 -2.60 -19.88 10.86
C ILE A 395 -1.45 -18.98 10.39
N VAL A 396 -1.75 -17.86 9.71
CA VAL A 396 -0.74 -16.90 9.24
C VAL A 396 0.06 -16.32 10.41
N ALA A 397 -0.61 -15.86 11.47
CA ALA A 397 0.04 -15.33 12.67
C ALA A 397 0.92 -16.37 13.38
N GLY A 398 0.44 -17.60 13.53
CA GLY A 398 1.23 -18.68 14.12
C GLY A 398 2.47 -19.01 13.30
N VAL A 399 2.35 -19.07 11.96
CA VAL A 399 3.50 -19.26 11.06
C VAL A 399 4.46 -18.06 11.15
N GLN A 400 3.95 -16.84 11.29
CA GLN A 400 4.76 -15.63 11.48
C GLN A 400 5.61 -15.70 12.74
N VAL A 401 5.04 -16.14 13.88
CA VAL A 401 5.81 -16.35 15.12
C VAL A 401 6.81 -17.50 14.98
N VAL A 402 6.49 -18.58 14.25
CA VAL A 402 7.47 -19.64 13.99
C VAL A 402 8.67 -19.10 13.20
N GLN A 403 8.45 -18.30 12.16
CA GLN A 403 9.56 -17.69 11.40
C GLN A 403 10.37 -16.71 12.26
N LEU A 404 9.71 -15.96 13.14
CA LEU A 404 10.37 -15.10 14.12
C LEU A 404 11.31 -15.89 15.05
N LEU A 405 10.84 -17.00 15.62
CA LEU A 405 11.66 -17.86 16.47
C LEU A 405 12.86 -18.43 15.71
N MET A 406 12.69 -18.79 14.44
CA MET A 406 13.77 -19.27 13.58
C MET A 406 14.81 -18.18 13.30
N LEU A 407 14.39 -16.94 13.07
CA LEU A 407 15.31 -15.80 12.91
C LEU A 407 16.10 -15.52 14.19
N LEU A 408 15.43 -15.44 15.35
CA LEU A 408 16.10 -15.20 16.64
C LEU A 408 17.09 -16.32 16.97
N LYS A 409 16.71 -17.58 16.73
CA LYS A 409 17.63 -18.72 16.91
C LYS A 409 18.84 -18.63 15.98
N SER A 410 18.65 -18.22 14.73
CA SER A 410 19.75 -18.04 13.77
C SER A 410 20.73 -16.97 14.24
N LYS A 411 20.22 -15.82 14.71
CA LYS A 411 21.05 -14.74 15.28
C LYS A 411 21.89 -15.22 16.46
N LEU A 412 21.29 -15.97 17.39
CA LEU A 412 21.99 -16.53 18.54
C LEU A 412 23.10 -17.49 18.13
N SER A 413 22.84 -18.37 17.16
CA SER A 413 23.87 -19.26 16.61
C SER A 413 25.03 -18.49 15.97
N MET A 414 24.75 -17.43 15.20
CA MET A 414 25.78 -16.56 14.61
C MET A 414 26.63 -15.85 15.65
N SER A 415 26.03 -15.36 16.75
CA SER A 415 26.77 -14.72 17.84
C SER A 415 27.70 -15.70 18.57
N ILE A 416 27.28 -16.96 18.73
CA ILE A 416 28.11 -18.02 19.32
C ILE A 416 29.24 -18.43 18.36
N ASP A 417 28.96 -18.49 17.06
CA ASP A 417 29.96 -18.87 16.06
C ASP A 417 30.98 -17.74 15.80
N LYS A 418 30.59 -16.46 15.87
CA LYS A 418 31.55 -15.33 15.89
C LYS A 418 32.53 -15.38 17.06
N LEU A 419 32.14 -15.96 18.19
CA LEU A 419 33.05 -16.21 19.33
C LEU A 419 33.98 -17.42 19.10
N LYS A 420 33.72 -18.26 18.10
CA LYS A 420 34.49 -19.46 17.76
C LYS A 420 35.28 -19.34 16.45
N ILE A 421 34.93 -18.39 15.58
CA ILE A 421 35.48 -18.25 14.24
C ILE A 421 36.50 -17.10 14.22
N ASP A 422 37.72 -17.47 14.59
CA ASP A 422 38.98 -16.87 14.10
C ASP A 422 39.51 -17.67 12.89
N ARG A 423 38.64 -18.43 12.21
CA ARG A 423 38.99 -19.29 11.07
C ARG A 423 37.88 -19.34 10.01
N GLY A 424 38.01 -18.43 9.05
CA GLY A 424 37.46 -18.44 7.68
C GLY A 424 36.29 -19.39 7.34
N SER A 425 35.06 -18.92 7.52
CA SER A 425 33.91 -19.43 6.79
C SER A 425 33.03 -18.27 6.30
N GLU A 426 33.12 -17.94 5.02
CA GLU A 426 32.43 -16.80 4.38
C GLU A 426 30.95 -17.06 4.01
N ASN A 427 30.33 -18.17 4.41
CA ASN A 427 28.93 -18.46 4.09
C ASN A 427 28.15 -18.90 5.34
N LEU A 428 27.71 -17.94 6.18
CA LEU A 428 26.71 -18.22 7.20
C LEU A 428 25.32 -17.84 6.67
N GLU A 429 24.64 -18.81 6.06
CA GLU A 429 23.26 -18.69 5.58
C GLU A 429 22.28 -18.53 6.76
N PHE A 430 21.27 -17.66 6.63
CA PHE A 430 20.06 -17.62 7.47
C PHE A 430 19.18 -18.86 7.21
N ASN A 431 19.77 -20.05 7.36
CA ASN A 431 19.30 -21.28 6.75
C ASN A 431 17.94 -21.78 7.26
N TYR A 432 17.48 -21.24 8.39
CA TYR A 432 16.29 -21.68 9.10
C TYR A 432 15.02 -20.94 8.68
N ALA A 433 15.07 -19.63 8.41
CA ALA A 433 13.87 -18.89 7.99
C ALA A 433 13.50 -19.22 6.54
N LYS A 434 12.20 -19.26 6.26
CA LYS A 434 11.62 -19.64 4.97
C LYS A 434 10.50 -18.68 4.59
N PHE A 435 10.35 -18.41 3.29
CA PHE A 435 9.10 -17.85 2.78
C PHE A 435 8.06 -18.96 2.89
N VAL A 436 6.91 -18.71 3.52
CA VAL A 436 5.88 -19.75 3.71
C VAL A 436 4.58 -19.37 3.03
N TRP A 437 4.11 -20.23 2.13
CA TRP A 437 2.79 -20.14 1.54
C TRP A 437 1.78 -21.00 2.29
N ILE A 438 0.60 -20.45 2.55
CA ILE A 438 -0.56 -21.15 3.08
C ILE A 438 -1.61 -21.20 1.97
N ARG A 439 -2.03 -22.40 1.58
CA ARG A 439 -2.89 -22.61 0.41
C ARG A 439 -4.20 -23.29 0.80
N ASN A 440 -5.25 -22.99 0.06
CA ASN A 440 -6.55 -23.64 0.17
C ASN A 440 -6.60 -25.00 -0.57
N ILE A 441 -5.76 -25.15 -1.59
CA ILE A 441 -5.61 -26.37 -2.40
C ILE A 441 -4.18 -26.86 -2.20
N PRO A 442 -3.98 -28.13 -1.80
CA PRO A 442 -2.65 -28.65 -1.54
C PRO A 442 -1.82 -28.74 -2.83
N ILE A 443 -0.52 -28.45 -2.73
CA ILE A 443 0.46 -28.80 -3.76
C ILE A 443 1.04 -30.16 -3.36
N GLY A 444 0.69 -31.20 -4.12
CA GLY A 444 0.96 -32.58 -3.72
C GLY A 444 0.21 -32.92 -2.43
N LYS A 445 0.93 -33.00 -1.31
CA LYS A 445 0.37 -33.30 0.03
C LYS A 445 0.45 -32.13 1.01
N PHE A 446 0.95 -30.98 0.59
CA PHE A 446 1.27 -29.86 1.47
C PHE A 446 0.29 -28.70 1.28
N LEU A 447 -0.32 -28.24 2.38
CA LEU A 447 -1.10 -26.99 2.44
C LEU A 447 -0.24 -25.80 2.89
N ILE A 448 0.76 -26.07 3.74
CA ILE A 448 1.77 -25.11 4.17
C ILE A 448 3.06 -25.46 3.42
N CYS A 449 3.51 -24.57 2.55
CA CYS A 449 4.61 -24.79 1.63
C CYS A 449 5.75 -23.79 1.95
N PRO A 450 6.76 -24.20 2.73
CA PRO A 450 7.95 -23.38 2.96
C PRO A 450 8.90 -23.45 1.76
N GLU A 451 9.47 -22.31 1.40
CA GLU A 451 10.42 -22.10 0.32
C GLU A 451 11.66 -21.39 0.89
N PRO A 452 12.87 -21.67 0.37
CA PRO A 452 14.06 -20.89 0.70
C PRO A 452 13.82 -19.40 0.45
N LEU A 453 14.47 -18.55 1.25
CA LEU A 453 14.47 -17.12 0.97
C LEU A 453 15.33 -16.85 -0.27
N ASP A 454 14.75 -16.15 -1.24
CA ASP A 454 15.50 -15.70 -2.41
C ASP A 454 16.53 -14.64 -2.02
N SER A 455 17.63 -14.54 -2.76
CA SER A 455 18.61 -13.46 -2.58
C SER A 455 18.05 -12.10 -3.04
N PRO A 456 18.61 -10.96 -2.56
CA PRO A 456 18.19 -9.64 -3.02
C PRO A 456 18.29 -9.52 -4.55
N ASN A 457 17.25 -8.99 -5.18
CA ASN A 457 17.28 -8.72 -6.62
C ASN A 457 18.25 -7.55 -6.88
N PRO A 458 19.33 -7.72 -7.68
CA PRO A 458 20.31 -6.66 -7.94
C PRO A 458 19.76 -5.39 -8.61
N ARG A 459 18.53 -5.45 -9.17
CA ARG A 459 17.85 -4.31 -9.79
C ARG A 459 16.76 -3.70 -8.89
N CYS A 460 16.53 -4.22 -7.69
CA CYS A 460 15.50 -3.71 -6.80
C CYS A 460 15.90 -2.33 -6.24
N LEU A 461 15.15 -1.30 -6.60
CA LEU A 461 15.40 0.08 -6.17
C LEU A 461 15.41 0.24 -4.64
N ALA A 462 14.69 -0.60 -3.89
CA ALA A 462 14.64 -0.51 -2.44
C ALA A 462 15.81 -1.20 -1.71
N CYS A 463 16.28 -2.35 -2.18
CA CYS A 463 17.30 -3.14 -1.44
C CYS A 463 18.58 -3.43 -2.22
N SER A 464 18.62 -3.16 -3.52
CA SER A 464 19.84 -3.28 -4.34
C SER A 464 20.60 -1.96 -4.43
N GLN A 465 19.91 -0.86 -4.19
CA GLN A 465 20.53 0.45 -4.19
C GLN A 465 21.29 0.67 -2.90
N LYS A 466 22.48 1.23 -3.06
CA LYS A 466 23.16 1.93 -1.98
C LYS A 466 22.24 3.10 -1.61
N MET A 467 21.35 2.91 -0.64
CA MET A 467 20.62 4.04 -0.06
C MET A 467 21.66 5.01 0.47
N PHE A 468 21.71 6.19 -0.13
CA PHE A 468 22.63 7.22 0.31
C PHE A 468 22.06 7.86 1.56
N ARG A 469 22.87 7.98 2.61
CA ARG A 469 22.52 8.79 3.78
C ARG A 469 23.20 10.14 3.65
N ILE A 470 22.39 11.19 3.71
CA ILE A 470 22.82 12.58 3.73
C ILE A 470 22.53 13.11 5.12
N THR A 471 23.56 13.64 5.79
CA THR A 471 23.37 14.39 7.04
C THR A 471 23.71 15.85 6.79
N ILE A 472 22.73 16.73 7.05
CA ILE A 472 22.88 18.19 6.99
C ILE A 472 22.92 18.79 8.40
N SER A 473 23.42 20.02 8.54
CA SER A 473 23.52 20.69 9.84
C SER A 473 22.15 20.99 10.46
N SER A 474 21.18 21.48 9.68
CA SER A 474 19.80 21.71 10.13
C SER A 474 18.87 21.90 8.95
N PHE A 475 17.64 21.39 9.04
CA PHE A 475 16.57 21.66 8.06
C PHE A 475 16.16 23.15 7.99
N GLU A 476 16.53 23.96 8.98
CA GLU A 476 16.28 25.41 8.96
C GLU A 476 17.32 26.21 8.17
N ASN A 477 18.53 25.67 8.02
CA ASN A 477 19.66 26.37 7.41
C ASN A 477 19.78 26.13 5.89
N TRP A 478 19.00 25.18 5.37
CA TRP A 478 19.00 24.80 3.97
C TRP A 478 17.69 25.23 3.30
N SER A 479 17.80 25.90 2.14
CA SER A 479 16.67 26.03 1.23
C SER A 479 16.56 24.80 0.34
N LEU A 480 15.36 24.53 -0.18
CA LEU A 480 15.15 23.42 -1.12
C LEU A 480 16.05 23.57 -2.36
N SER A 481 16.09 24.76 -2.97
CA SER A 481 16.98 25.09 -4.10
C SER A 481 18.45 24.78 -3.82
N ARG A 482 18.96 25.16 -2.66
CA ARG A 482 20.36 24.88 -2.29
C ARG A 482 20.60 23.40 -2.09
N PHE A 483 19.64 22.71 -1.46
CA PHE A 483 19.72 21.26 -1.29
C PHE A 483 19.75 20.56 -2.65
N VAL A 484 18.90 20.93 -3.61
CA VAL A 484 18.88 20.26 -4.91
C VAL A 484 20.08 20.63 -5.78
N LEU A 485 20.31 21.93 -6.01
CA LEU A 485 21.35 22.36 -6.94
C LEU A 485 22.76 22.02 -6.43
N ASN A 486 23.06 22.34 -5.16
CA ASN A 486 24.40 22.17 -4.63
C ASN A 486 24.67 20.76 -4.11
N LEU A 487 23.68 20.04 -3.59
CA LEU A 487 23.93 18.69 -3.08
C LEU A 487 23.62 17.63 -4.13
N ILE A 488 22.45 17.69 -4.75
CA ILE A 488 22.00 16.64 -5.65
C ILE A 488 22.62 16.82 -7.04
N CYS A 489 22.49 17.98 -7.67
CA CYS A 489 23.05 18.20 -9.01
C CYS A 489 24.59 18.26 -8.98
N GLU A 490 25.18 19.10 -8.13
CA GLU A 490 26.63 19.28 -8.11
C GLU A 490 27.42 18.08 -7.54
N HIS A 491 26.93 17.42 -6.48
CA HIS A 491 27.67 16.31 -5.85
C HIS A 491 27.25 14.92 -6.35
N LEU A 492 25.95 14.66 -6.50
CA LEU A 492 25.49 13.38 -7.06
C LEU A 492 25.58 13.35 -8.60
N LYS A 493 25.95 14.47 -9.23
CA LYS A 493 26.15 14.61 -10.69
C LYS A 493 24.89 14.28 -11.51
N LEU A 494 23.72 14.52 -10.92
CA LEU A 494 22.41 14.39 -11.57
C LEU A 494 22.09 15.66 -12.37
N LEU A 495 21.56 15.51 -13.58
CA LEU A 495 21.31 16.64 -14.50
C LEU A 495 19.89 17.17 -14.31
N GLU A 496 18.89 16.31 -14.36
CA GLU A 496 17.47 16.68 -14.28
C GLU A 496 16.74 15.84 -13.21
N PRO A 497 17.10 15.99 -11.92
CA PRO A 497 16.50 15.19 -10.86
C PRO A 497 15.07 15.65 -10.56
N ILE A 498 14.12 14.74 -10.59
CA ILE A 498 12.78 14.84 -9.99
C ILE A 498 12.87 14.29 -8.57
N ILE A 499 12.39 15.04 -7.57
CA ILE A 499 12.49 14.65 -6.16
C ILE A 499 11.11 14.57 -5.55
N GLU A 500 10.82 13.42 -4.96
CA GLU A 500 9.60 13.15 -4.21
C GLU A 500 9.90 12.96 -2.73
N LEU A 501 9.10 13.58 -1.88
CA LEU A 501 9.10 13.37 -0.42
C LEU A 501 7.70 12.89 -0.02
N ASP A 502 7.60 11.72 0.61
CA ASP A 502 6.33 11.11 1.02
C ASP A 502 5.30 10.98 -0.13
N GLY A 503 5.77 10.73 -1.36
CA GLY A 503 4.94 10.61 -2.57
C GLY A 503 4.44 11.95 -3.14
N ARG A 504 4.93 13.08 -2.62
CA ARG A 504 4.70 14.41 -3.19
C ARG A 504 5.95 14.86 -3.95
N CYS A 505 5.80 15.22 -5.22
CA CYS A 505 6.85 15.89 -5.96
C CYS A 505 7.15 17.26 -5.31
N ILE A 506 8.37 17.41 -4.78
CA ILE A 506 8.87 18.64 -4.17
C ILE A 506 9.80 19.40 -5.13
N TRP A 507 10.40 18.70 -6.10
CA TRP A 507 11.23 19.31 -7.11
C TRP A 507 11.07 18.62 -8.47
N ASP A 508 10.82 19.40 -9.50
CA ASP A 508 10.72 18.94 -10.88
C ASP A 508 11.41 19.96 -11.79
N PRO A 509 12.43 19.56 -12.58
CA PRO A 509 13.12 20.44 -13.53
C PRO A 509 12.16 21.16 -14.48
N ASP A 510 11.09 20.52 -14.93
CA ASP A 510 10.14 21.10 -15.90
C ASP A 510 9.30 22.22 -15.26
N LEU A 511 9.01 22.09 -13.96
CA LEU A 511 8.27 23.09 -13.18
C LEU A 511 9.15 24.25 -12.69
N THR A 512 10.49 24.14 -12.79
CA THR A 512 11.41 25.18 -12.29
C THR A 512 11.36 26.49 -13.09
N SER A 513 10.78 26.47 -14.29
CA SER A 513 10.64 27.64 -15.14
C SER A 513 9.57 28.63 -14.64
N GLU A 514 8.61 28.16 -13.83
CA GLU A 514 7.51 28.96 -13.27
C GLU A 514 7.95 29.85 -12.09
N ASP A 515 7.55 31.13 -12.10
CA ASP A 515 7.93 32.09 -11.06
C ASP A 515 7.37 31.75 -9.66
N GLN A 516 6.22 31.07 -9.59
CA GLN A 516 5.68 30.56 -8.33
C GLN A 516 6.57 29.47 -7.74
N PHE A 517 7.07 28.57 -8.58
CA PHE A 517 7.95 27.48 -8.14
C PHE A 517 9.29 28.04 -7.65
N LYS A 518 9.93 28.97 -8.39
CA LYS A 518 11.19 29.61 -7.96
C LYS A 518 11.10 30.27 -6.58
N ASN A 519 9.96 30.87 -6.26
CA ASN A 519 9.73 31.47 -4.94
C ASN A 519 9.56 30.41 -3.85
N SER A 520 8.86 29.31 -4.15
CA SER A 520 8.71 28.18 -3.21
C SER A 520 10.03 27.42 -2.98
N ALA A 521 10.89 27.29 -3.99
CA ALA A 521 12.19 26.64 -3.92
C ALA A 521 13.20 27.39 -3.01
N LYS A 522 12.95 28.67 -2.71
CA LYS A 522 13.75 29.46 -1.74
C LYS A 522 13.37 29.18 -0.29
N LYS A 523 12.22 28.52 -0.03
CA LYS A 523 11.78 28.16 1.32
C LYS A 523 12.71 27.12 1.95
N ARG A 524 12.74 27.10 3.29
CA ARG A 524 13.56 26.18 4.08
C ARG A 524 13.07 24.75 3.96
N LEU A 525 13.97 23.77 4.12
CA LEU A 525 13.59 22.34 4.10
C LEU A 525 12.54 22.00 5.17
N SER A 526 12.59 22.66 6.34
CA SER A 526 11.57 22.52 7.38
C SER A 526 10.16 22.94 6.92
N GLU A 527 10.05 23.94 6.06
CA GLU A 527 8.77 24.39 5.47
C GLU A 527 8.23 23.38 4.43
N TRP A 528 9.12 22.58 3.85
CA TRP A 528 8.80 21.45 2.97
C TRP A 528 8.51 20.15 3.74
N LYS A 529 8.45 20.21 5.08
CA LYS A 529 8.19 19.08 5.98
C LYS A 529 9.28 18.01 5.95
N PHE A 530 10.53 18.38 5.69
CA PHE A 530 11.64 17.47 5.98
C PHE A 530 11.72 17.22 7.49
N TYR A 531 12.01 15.98 7.87
CA TYR A 531 12.20 15.55 9.24
C TYR A 531 13.38 14.59 9.31
N ASP A 532 13.88 14.36 10.52
CA ASP A 532 15.05 13.49 10.71
C ASP A 532 14.75 12.05 10.27
N GLY A 533 15.59 11.50 9.39
CA GLY A 533 15.37 10.17 8.81
C GLY A 533 14.29 10.12 7.74
N CYS A 534 13.86 11.26 7.18
CA CYS A 534 12.96 11.26 6.03
C CYS A 534 13.62 10.65 4.80
N ILE A 535 12.82 10.00 3.96
CA ILE A 535 13.28 9.35 2.73
C ILE A 535 12.77 10.17 1.55
N ILE A 536 13.69 10.67 0.74
CA ILE A 536 13.37 11.26 -0.56
C ILE A 536 13.67 10.26 -1.66
N THR A 537 12.81 10.21 -2.67
CA THR A 537 13.05 9.46 -3.89
C THR A 537 13.51 10.45 -4.96
N ILE A 538 14.71 10.26 -5.50
CA ILE A 538 15.29 11.05 -6.57
C ILE A 538 15.21 10.24 -7.85
N THR A 539 14.68 10.81 -8.93
CA THR A 539 14.59 10.16 -10.25
C THR A 539 15.22 11.07 -11.28
N ASP A 540 16.12 10.56 -12.12
CA ASP A 540 16.72 11.33 -13.21
C ASP A 540 16.63 10.51 -14.49
N TYR A 541 15.74 10.92 -15.40
CA TYR A 541 15.53 10.24 -16.68
C TYR A 541 16.51 10.70 -17.76
N SER A 542 17.20 11.83 -17.56
CA SER A 542 18.08 12.44 -18.56
C SER A 542 19.37 11.64 -18.79
N GLN A 543 19.77 10.85 -17.79
CA GLN A 543 20.94 9.96 -17.83
C GLN A 543 20.59 8.46 -17.91
N GLY A 544 19.36 8.12 -18.32
CA GLY A 544 18.83 6.76 -18.35
C GLY A 544 17.76 6.53 -17.28
N GLU A 545 17.39 5.28 -16.98
CA GLU A 545 16.42 4.97 -15.90
C GLU A 545 17.13 5.00 -14.53
N PHE A 546 17.56 6.18 -14.08
CA PHE A 546 18.12 6.37 -12.75
C PHE A 546 17.03 6.77 -11.76
N GLN A 547 16.91 6.03 -10.68
CA GLN A 547 16.08 6.38 -9.53
C GLN A 547 16.87 6.00 -8.28
N CYS A 548 16.83 6.76 -7.19
CA CYS A 548 17.38 6.34 -5.91
C CYS A 548 16.62 6.88 -4.70
N ASP A 549 16.55 6.07 -3.64
CA ASP A 549 16.05 6.52 -2.34
C ASP A 549 17.21 7.03 -1.48
N VAL A 550 17.06 8.22 -0.91
CA VAL A 550 18.06 8.92 -0.09
C VAL A 550 17.47 9.25 1.28
N ILE A 551 18.18 8.88 2.34
CA ILE A 551 17.79 9.19 3.73
C ILE A 551 18.42 10.53 4.11
N VAL A 552 17.60 11.48 4.56
CA VAL A 552 18.07 12.80 4.98
C VAL A 552 17.93 12.98 6.49
N ASN A 553 19.05 13.24 7.15
CA ASN A 553 19.13 13.48 8.60
C ASN A 553 19.62 14.91 8.86
N SER A 554 19.32 15.41 10.05
CA SER A 554 19.82 16.66 10.61
C SER A 554 20.68 16.38 11.84
N ASN A 555 21.82 17.06 11.95
CA ASN A 555 22.64 17.03 13.16
C ASN A 555 23.18 18.42 13.48
N ASN A 556 22.63 19.03 14.54
CA ASN A 556 22.98 20.38 14.99
C ASN A 556 24.41 20.50 15.56
N GLU A 557 25.08 19.38 15.88
CA GLU A 557 26.48 19.38 16.34
C GLU A 557 27.48 19.56 15.18
N ILE A 558 27.01 19.43 13.94
CA ILE A 558 27.76 19.72 12.72
C ILE A 558 27.84 21.27 12.58
N GLY A 559 28.96 21.84 13.02
CA GLY A 559 29.09 23.21 13.55
C GLY A 559 28.82 24.42 12.64
N ASN A 560 28.80 25.61 13.26
CA ASN A 560 28.45 26.93 12.69
C ASN A 560 29.41 27.51 11.63
N ASN A 561 30.40 26.74 11.13
CA ASN A 561 31.24 27.16 10.01
C ASN A 561 30.71 26.57 8.70
N ILE A 562 30.31 27.46 7.79
CA ILE A 562 29.63 27.15 6.51
C ILE A 562 30.57 26.49 5.47
N SER A 563 31.85 26.30 5.81
CA SER A 563 32.92 25.75 4.95
C SER A 563 33.30 24.29 5.24
N GLU A 564 32.71 23.69 6.25
CA GLU A 564 32.71 22.24 6.48
C GLU A 564 31.23 21.81 6.43
N ASN A 565 30.88 20.52 6.45
CA ASN A 565 29.51 20.02 6.74
C ASN A 565 28.69 19.44 5.56
N ILE A 566 29.21 18.42 4.89
CA ILE A 566 28.37 17.42 4.22
C ILE A 566 28.96 16.05 4.54
N PHE A 567 28.19 15.17 5.19
CA PHE A 567 28.60 13.78 5.45
C PHE A 567 27.90 12.86 4.44
N PHE A 568 28.69 12.14 3.64
CA PHE A 568 28.22 11.06 2.78
C PHE A 568 28.88 9.74 3.22
N ASP A 569 28.00 8.75 3.42
CA ASP A 569 28.27 7.30 3.44
C ASP A 569 28.95 6.64 4.66
N GLU A 570 28.12 6.04 5.52
CA GLU A 570 28.54 5.02 6.51
C GLU A 570 28.89 3.66 5.84
N TYR A 571 28.56 3.44 4.57
CA TYR A 571 28.74 2.16 3.89
C TYR A 571 30.18 1.88 3.43
N ASN A 572 30.98 2.93 3.15
CA ASN A 572 32.39 2.80 2.74
C ASN A 572 33.41 3.47 3.68
N ASN A 573 32.96 4.15 4.74
CA ASN A 573 33.84 4.83 5.70
C ASN A 573 34.78 5.87 5.05
N GLU A 574 34.33 6.53 3.97
CA GLU A 574 35.10 7.56 3.27
C GLU A 574 34.59 8.96 3.63
N LYS A 575 35.49 9.84 4.09
CA LYS A 575 35.18 11.24 4.46
C LYS A 575 35.56 12.14 3.30
N PHE A 576 34.61 12.91 2.77
CA PHE A 576 34.88 13.93 1.74
C PHE A 576 34.50 15.33 2.24
N VAL A 577 35.40 16.29 2.05
CA VAL A 577 35.23 17.70 2.41
C VAL A 577 35.07 18.49 1.12
N VAL A 578 34.10 19.40 1.08
CA VAL A 578 33.85 20.30 -0.05
C VAL A 578 34.44 21.64 0.30
N GLU A 579 35.51 22.06 -0.38
CA GLU A 579 36.08 23.40 -0.21
C GLU A 579 35.21 24.43 -0.97
N MET A 580 34.77 25.48 -0.28
CA MET A 580 34.28 26.68 -0.95
C MET A 580 35.45 27.53 -1.40
N GLU A 581 35.59 27.77 -2.71
CA GLU A 581 36.39 28.89 -3.19
C GLU A 581 35.79 30.19 -2.64
N THR A 582 36.58 30.90 -1.84
CA THR A 582 36.20 32.18 -1.26
C THR A 582 36.28 33.27 -2.33
N LYS A 583 35.10 33.80 -2.72
CA LYS A 583 34.83 35.07 -3.41
C LYS A 583 36.02 35.72 -4.17
N LYS A 584 36.00 35.60 -5.49
CA LYS A 584 36.18 36.75 -6.39
C LYS A 584 35.15 36.69 -7.51
N SER A 585 34.22 37.65 -7.46
CA SER A 585 33.34 38.12 -8.55
C SER A 585 32.60 37.08 -9.38
N PHE A 586 31.37 36.72 -8.99
CA PHE A 586 30.27 36.41 -9.94
C PHE A 586 28.96 36.43 -9.13
N VAL A 587 28.51 37.63 -8.78
CA VAL A 587 27.09 37.89 -8.50
C VAL A 587 26.66 38.88 -9.57
N GLU A 588 25.43 38.67 -10.06
CA GLU A 588 24.69 39.45 -11.05
C GLU A 588 24.89 38.95 -12.50
N ASN A 589 23.79 38.47 -13.08
CA ASN A 589 23.57 38.06 -14.47
C ASN A 589 24.03 36.66 -14.87
N ARG A 590 23.28 35.65 -14.40
CA ARG A 590 22.74 34.65 -15.32
C ARG A 590 21.27 34.47 -15.00
N ASP A 591 20.47 35.19 -15.77
CA ASP A 591 19.12 34.77 -16.09
C ASP A 591 19.14 33.32 -16.58
N ILE A 592 18.00 32.66 -16.38
CA ILE A 592 17.70 31.34 -16.90
C ILE A 592 17.65 31.46 -18.42
N GLU A 593 18.81 31.38 -19.09
CA GLU A 593 18.88 31.11 -20.52
C GLU A 593 19.07 29.61 -20.72
N ILE A 594 17.95 29.01 -21.10
CA ILE A 594 17.85 27.68 -21.69
C ILE A 594 18.82 27.63 -22.88
N ILE A 595 19.76 26.69 -22.86
CA ILE A 595 20.59 26.34 -24.03
C ILE A 595 19.66 25.69 -25.06
N ASN A 596 19.02 26.53 -25.87
CA ASN A 596 18.50 26.17 -27.17
C ASN A 596 19.56 26.56 -28.20
N ASP A 597 20.46 25.64 -28.54
CA ASP A 597 21.06 25.69 -29.87
C ASP A 597 21.40 24.30 -30.37
N ARG A 598 20.50 23.78 -31.21
CA ARG A 598 20.79 22.72 -32.16
C ARG A 598 21.71 23.31 -33.22
N ASN A 599 22.96 22.90 -33.26
CA ASN A 599 23.72 22.90 -34.50
C ASN A 599 24.57 21.64 -34.59
N ASP A 600 24.12 20.74 -35.47
CA ASP A 600 24.95 19.73 -36.11
C ASP A 600 26.27 20.34 -36.59
N LYS A 601 27.40 19.81 -36.11
CA LYS A 601 28.64 19.57 -36.87
C LYS A 601 29.71 18.93 -35.98
N ASP A 602 29.95 17.65 -36.27
CA ASP A 602 31.18 16.85 -36.18
C ASP A 602 32.33 17.20 -35.21
N ILE A 603 32.88 16.11 -34.64
CA ILE A 603 34.28 15.83 -34.18
C ILE A 603 34.41 15.64 -32.65
N PRO A 604 35.13 14.62 -32.12
CA PRO A 604 35.22 13.20 -32.49
C PRO A 604 34.94 12.26 -31.29
N VAL A 605 34.56 11.01 -31.59
CA VAL A 605 34.51 9.91 -30.60
C VAL A 605 35.93 9.45 -30.28
N GLU A 606 36.42 9.72 -29.07
CA GLU A 606 37.63 9.07 -28.54
C GLU A 606 37.27 8.02 -27.48
N VAL A 607 37.80 6.83 -27.75
CA VAL A 607 37.57 5.56 -27.07
C VAL A 607 38.53 5.43 -25.88
N CYS A 608 38.01 5.29 -24.67
CA CYS A 608 38.74 4.66 -23.55
C CYS A 608 38.17 3.25 -23.36
N LYS A 609 38.62 2.27 -24.14
CA LYS A 609 39.72 1.34 -23.83
C LYS A 609 39.67 0.78 -22.41
N THR A 610 39.02 -0.37 -22.34
CA THR A 610 39.33 -1.51 -21.49
C THR A 610 40.81 -1.62 -21.12
N ILE A 611 41.09 -1.79 -19.83
CA ILE A 611 42.29 -2.48 -19.35
C ILE A 611 41.87 -3.91 -19.03
N GLU A 612 42.18 -4.81 -19.95
CA GLU A 612 42.35 -6.24 -19.65
C GLU A 612 43.76 -6.47 -19.09
N SER A 613 43.85 -7.27 -18.04
CA SER A 613 44.86 -8.33 -17.80
C SER A 613 44.70 -8.81 -16.35
N THR A 614 44.76 -10.09 -15.97
CA THR A 614 45.10 -11.36 -16.62
C THR A 614 44.77 -12.46 -15.59
N ASN A 615 43.97 -13.47 -15.95
CA ASN A 615 44.42 -14.88 -15.95
C ASN A 615 43.26 -15.87 -16.16
N THR A 616 43.51 -16.71 -17.17
CA THR A 616 42.71 -17.70 -17.88
C THR A 616 42.53 -19.04 -17.11
N PRO A 617 41.85 -20.08 -17.66
CA PRO A 617 40.73 -20.76 -16.99
C PRO A 617 40.99 -22.23 -16.62
N ALA A 618 40.09 -22.82 -15.83
CA ALA A 618 39.95 -24.27 -15.70
C ALA A 618 38.60 -24.75 -16.25
N LYS A 619 38.69 -25.52 -17.35
CA LYS A 619 37.61 -26.23 -18.06
C LYS A 619 36.82 -27.21 -17.17
N ARG A 620 35.51 -27.31 -17.43
CA ARG A 620 34.73 -28.58 -17.51
C ARG A 620 33.38 -28.28 -18.19
N LYS A 621 33.31 -28.44 -19.51
CA LYS A 621 32.64 -29.53 -20.26
C LYS A 621 31.12 -29.59 -20.07
N GLU A 622 30.43 -29.19 -21.13
CA GLU A 622 29.07 -29.60 -21.55
C GLU A 622 28.81 -31.08 -21.23
N ILE A 623 27.59 -31.44 -20.79
CA ILE A 623 26.77 -32.48 -21.46
C ILE A 623 25.25 -32.30 -21.17
N TYR A 624 24.45 -32.49 -22.22
CA TYR A 624 23.01 -32.84 -22.31
C TYR A 624 21.93 -31.74 -22.37
N HIS A 625 21.74 -31.21 -23.58
CA HIS A 625 20.41 -31.19 -24.19
C HIS A 625 20.11 -32.58 -24.78
N THR A 626 18.99 -33.19 -24.39
CA THR A 626 18.27 -34.12 -25.27
C THR A 626 16.77 -33.98 -25.05
N SER A 627 16.12 -33.65 -26.16
CA SER A 627 14.69 -33.73 -26.45
C SER A 627 14.03 -34.99 -25.93
N LEU A 628 12.70 -34.95 -25.71
CA LEU A 628 11.79 -35.98 -26.24
C LEU A 628 10.36 -35.42 -26.33
N LYS A 629 9.94 -35.15 -27.59
CA LYS A 629 8.55 -35.13 -28.02
C LYS A 629 8.09 -36.59 -28.21
N GLY A 630 6.85 -36.87 -27.79
CA GLY A 630 5.97 -37.87 -28.40
C GLY A 630 6.15 -39.33 -27.95
N GLU A 631 5.13 -39.91 -27.31
CA GLU A 631 4.17 -40.75 -28.02
C GLU A 631 3.06 -41.29 -27.10
N SER A 632 1.86 -41.26 -27.63
CA SER A 632 0.68 -41.94 -27.13
C SER A 632 0.83 -43.47 -27.18
N LYS A 633 0.38 -44.18 -26.16
CA LYS A 633 -0.22 -45.51 -26.33
C LYS A 633 -1.20 -45.84 -25.20
N ARG A 634 -2.46 -46.03 -25.60
CA ARG A 634 -3.52 -46.74 -24.88
C ARG A 634 -3.12 -48.21 -24.70
N SER A 635 -3.41 -48.81 -23.55
CA SER A 635 -4.05 -50.14 -23.49
C SER A 635 -4.82 -50.34 -22.19
N LYS A 636 -6.00 -50.93 -22.35
CA LYS A 636 -7.05 -51.26 -21.38
C LYS A 636 -6.68 -52.38 -20.39
N THR A 637 -7.61 -52.59 -19.44
CA THR A 637 -7.91 -53.78 -18.60
C THR A 637 -6.96 -54.05 -17.44
N LYS A 638 -7.41 -54.27 -16.20
CA LYS A 638 -8.67 -54.83 -15.67
C LYS A 638 -9.28 -53.96 -14.57
#